data_AF-A0A3M6UT21-F1
#
_entry.id   AF-A0A3M6UT21-F1
#
_cell.length_a   1.000
_cell.length_b   1.000
_cell.length_c   1.000
_cell.angle_alpha   90.00
_cell.angle_beta   90.00
_cell.angle_gamma   90.00
#
_symmetry.space_group_name_H-M   'P 1'
#
loop_
_entity.id
_entity.type
_entity.pdbx_description
1 polymer ?
#
loop_
_entity_poly.entity_id
_entity_poly.type
_entity_poly.pdbx_seq_one_letter_code
_entity_poly.pdbx_strand_id
1 'polypeptide(L)'
;MSPYSNASESNDTEMQSPGCSTKTGLSAENIGKTLAYSLIFFVSLSGNAFIVIIVYKAKAMRKTINFLIVNMAISDILLPVFAFPVIVTEFYTDSWLIGGTFGQAMCKLVPLIHDVSTAVSVQSLILITVDRFRAVVIPLRSPLISPKLCLFSVFASWIVAITIFSPYLFAVKLVSEIPGKLMCTLKWNDTFGESSNPLFFFLAVLAVFLYIPLALMIILYSIILVKLKSQRPPGEHSIKAKKQYIKRQRNVLKLAAAIVIAFAVCWIPLSIYNVLSLLVWDITKSSSCNMLQYHFIASFMGQANCAVNPCICFIFSENYRCGLKNIFNCFGPHPERNSIFRKTAGFSHPKKRRFSSKSRAVLFSYYDELALPQKEQQLGIFSLPYAMAVSFLTIVPVITAFVILFPAPAAYGLPKGVSGGIGCLTCTAVVALTEQLSIVHNETFVDSYARLCNVLPELYRNACLSLGEYYIPKIIKFITAEVSADVICHAVDLCYQEKGQPYCHAFPPRKDFHERITRARKEIGAKLSFERANPDDFKGPNFDPCTLEGVREVCKLFRKVFTNDFPLVDLDNDTYSALTEAWRGSSWRGKDCDDINHLNHPGAKPRKGDVVFDSNCNGIHGRDPVFGEPFEELLCKDAGYLGIIVLGDSVAAHFHIPPAWLTALLLSDKAFENLAFIVENEMDWPQLSLYTGYLRSSRWPMERGHSDSIYLKLWERNHCNHRDYQNLAKNGAQSFEANSKLIRSMARDPNLDQPALVFYSLIGNDVCQAVPSLNNITTPEQMHKNVLETLNGLDKRLPNGSHVILIGLVDGRILYDSLHNRIHPIGSLRHDVTYEQLYDFLNCLQVSPCFGYLNSNETIRNKTSERAAQLSAVLKHVAETSKYENFDVFYFDCPLEEVIKEWKAKGHPVYELIEPVDGFHPNLKAEALAADVLWRILESKVPHVLGKVNPKNDLIRLLFGDQGGY
;
A
#
# COMPACT_ATOMS: atom_id res chain seq x y z
N MET A 1 80.86 50.98 5.37
CA MET A 1 81.45 49.64 5.48
C MET A 1 80.82 48.76 4.42
N SER A 2 81.62 48.35 3.45
CA SER A 2 81.32 47.28 2.46
C SER A 2 81.82 45.94 3.06
N PRO A 3 81.68 44.74 2.44
CA PRO A 3 80.81 44.30 1.31
C PRO A 3 80.33 42.79 1.34
N TYR A 4 79.63 42.36 0.27
CA TYR A 4 79.52 41.02 -0.37
C TYR A 4 78.96 39.77 0.37
N SER A 5 77.87 39.19 -0.15
CA SER A 5 77.83 37.79 -0.69
C SER A 5 76.49 37.44 -1.38
N ASN A 6 76.53 36.39 -2.21
CA ASN A 6 75.71 36.08 -3.39
C ASN A 6 74.45 35.20 -3.17
N ALA A 7 73.52 35.32 -4.13
CA ALA A 7 72.77 34.29 -4.89
C ALA A 7 72.04 33.11 -4.22
N SER A 8 70.78 32.90 -4.62
CA SER A 8 70.33 31.69 -5.36
C SER A 8 68.85 31.82 -5.80
N GLU A 9 68.59 31.48 -7.06
CA GLU A 9 67.27 31.14 -7.59
C GLU A 9 66.81 29.79 -7.03
N SER A 10 65.53 29.67 -6.66
CA SER A 10 64.79 28.42 -6.75
C SER A 10 63.31 28.71 -7.02
N ASN A 11 62.87 28.33 -8.22
CA ASN A 11 61.46 28.19 -8.58
C ASN A 11 60.82 27.14 -7.67
N ASP A 12 59.89 27.54 -6.81
CA ASP A 12 58.89 26.64 -6.24
C ASP A 12 57.50 27.12 -6.64
N THR A 13 56.91 26.35 -7.54
CA THR A 13 55.52 26.44 -7.99
C THR A 13 54.60 26.07 -6.82
N GLU A 14 54.18 27.04 -6.01
CA GLU A 14 53.02 26.85 -5.14
C GLU A 14 51.74 26.88 -5.97
N MET A 15 51.16 25.69 -6.16
CA MET A 15 49.86 25.47 -6.75
C MET A 15 48.78 26.11 -5.87
N GLN A 16 48.38 27.34 -6.20
CA GLN A 16 47.21 28.00 -5.61
C GLN A 16 45.96 27.15 -5.84
N SER A 17 45.29 26.74 -4.77
CA SER A 17 43.96 26.14 -4.82
C SER A 17 42.97 27.13 -5.46
N PRO A 18 42.02 26.68 -6.30
CA PRO A 18 41.06 27.58 -6.93
C PRO A 18 40.06 28.06 -5.88
N GLY A 19 40.26 29.28 -5.36
CA GLY A 19 39.21 30.00 -4.66
C GLY A 19 38.02 30.21 -5.60
N CYS A 20 36.80 29.97 -5.11
CA CYS A 20 35.56 30.10 -5.86
C CYS A 20 35.42 31.57 -6.34
N SER A 21 35.94 31.89 -7.53
CA SER A 21 35.85 33.24 -8.09
C SER A 21 34.42 33.49 -8.53
N THR A 22 33.63 34.13 -7.67
CA THR A 22 32.38 34.80 -8.07
C THR A 22 32.73 35.90 -9.05
N LYS A 23 32.70 35.59 -10.35
CA LYS A 23 32.77 36.61 -11.41
C LYS A 23 31.50 37.44 -11.31
N THR A 24 31.59 38.60 -10.66
CA THR A 24 30.53 39.62 -10.67
C THR A 24 30.43 40.18 -12.10
N GLY A 25 29.25 40.00 -12.72
CA GLY A 25 29.00 40.35 -14.11
C GLY A 25 28.02 39.42 -14.83
N LEU A 26 27.92 39.59 -16.15
CA LEU A 26 27.01 38.87 -17.04
C LEU A 26 27.47 37.41 -17.25
N SER A 27 27.34 36.56 -16.24
CA SER A 27 27.62 35.12 -16.32
C SER A 27 26.38 34.32 -16.72
N ALA A 28 26.55 33.19 -17.41
CA ALA A 28 25.44 32.29 -17.76
C ALA A 28 24.66 31.81 -16.52
N GLU A 29 25.35 31.67 -15.38
CA GLU A 29 24.75 31.38 -14.08
C GLU A 29 23.81 32.51 -13.63
N ASN A 30 24.27 33.76 -13.62
CA ASN A 30 23.45 34.91 -13.19
C ASN A 30 22.25 35.14 -14.12
N ILE A 31 22.41 34.88 -15.43
CA ILE A 31 21.29 34.89 -16.39
C ILE A 31 20.27 33.81 -16.02
N GLY A 32 20.73 32.58 -15.75
CA GLY A 32 19.85 31.48 -15.32
C GLY A 32 19.09 31.79 -14.02
N LYS A 33 19.78 32.33 -13.01
CA LYS A 33 19.16 32.76 -11.75
C LYS A 33 18.10 33.84 -11.98
N THR A 34 18.39 34.82 -12.82
CA THR A 34 17.48 35.93 -13.15
C THR A 34 16.24 35.45 -13.91
N LEU A 35 16.40 34.54 -14.87
CA LEU A 35 15.27 33.94 -15.58
C LEU A 35 14.37 33.13 -14.64
N ALA A 36 14.95 32.38 -13.71
CA ALA A 36 14.20 31.62 -12.72
C ALA A 36 13.39 32.53 -11.79
N TYR A 37 14.00 33.59 -11.25
CA TYR A 37 13.33 34.59 -10.41
C TYR A 37 12.26 35.39 -11.17
N SER A 38 12.51 35.72 -12.44
CA SER A 38 11.54 36.38 -13.30
C SER A 38 10.30 35.51 -13.55
N LEU A 39 10.49 34.21 -13.77
CA LEU A 39 9.38 33.27 -13.95
C LEU A 39 8.49 33.20 -12.70
N ILE A 40 9.08 32.99 -11.52
CA ILE A 40 8.30 32.91 -10.27
C ILE A 40 7.67 34.26 -9.90
N PHE A 41 8.31 35.38 -10.25
CA PHE A 41 7.74 36.73 -10.10
C PHE A 41 6.41 36.85 -10.84
N PHE A 42 6.40 36.53 -12.15
CA PHE A 42 5.19 36.65 -12.96
C PHE A 42 4.10 35.68 -12.52
N VAL A 43 4.46 34.44 -12.22
CA VAL A 43 3.49 33.41 -11.79
C VAL A 43 2.88 33.77 -10.44
N SER A 44 3.70 34.17 -9.46
CA SER A 44 3.23 34.56 -8.13
C SER A 44 2.33 35.81 -8.19
N LEU A 45 2.78 36.87 -8.87
CA LEU A 45 2.04 38.13 -8.93
C LEU A 45 0.69 37.95 -9.64
N SER A 46 0.69 37.34 -10.83
CA SER A 46 -0.54 37.15 -11.61
C SER A 46 -1.50 36.16 -10.93
N GLY A 47 -0.99 35.02 -10.46
CA GLY A 47 -1.80 33.97 -9.83
C GLY A 47 -2.50 34.46 -8.56
N ASN A 48 -1.75 35.10 -7.65
CA ASN A 48 -2.31 35.61 -6.41
C ASN A 48 -3.25 36.80 -6.65
N ALA A 49 -2.95 37.70 -7.60
CA ALA A 49 -3.85 38.79 -7.99
C ALA A 49 -5.19 38.24 -8.52
N PHE A 50 -5.17 37.20 -9.36
CA PHE A 50 -6.40 36.57 -9.85
C PHE A 50 -7.23 35.96 -8.72
N ILE A 51 -6.61 35.32 -7.72
CA ILE A 51 -7.34 34.80 -6.55
C ILE A 51 -8.10 35.93 -5.84
N VAL A 52 -7.44 37.06 -5.58
CA VAL A 52 -8.05 38.23 -4.94
C VAL A 52 -9.23 38.75 -5.77
N ILE A 53 -9.02 38.94 -7.08
CA ILE A 53 -10.04 39.45 -8.01
C ILE A 53 -11.26 38.51 -8.08
N ILE A 54 -11.03 37.20 -8.14
CA ILE A 54 -12.11 36.19 -8.24
C ILE A 54 -12.97 36.22 -6.98
N VAL A 55 -12.37 36.21 -5.79
CA VAL A 55 -13.11 36.22 -4.52
C VAL A 55 -13.86 37.55 -4.34
N TYR A 56 -13.25 38.66 -4.75
CA TYR A 56 -13.89 39.97 -4.71
C TYR A 56 -15.09 40.05 -5.67
N LYS A 57 -14.93 39.68 -6.96
CA LYS A 57 -15.99 39.82 -7.98
C LYS A 57 -17.12 38.78 -7.82
N ALA A 58 -16.81 37.55 -7.41
CA ALA A 58 -17.81 36.49 -7.31
C ALA A 58 -18.45 36.42 -5.91
N LYS A 59 -19.68 36.93 -5.76
CA LYS A 59 -20.43 36.89 -4.48
C LYS A 59 -20.53 35.48 -3.88
N ALA A 60 -20.63 34.44 -4.72
CA ALA A 60 -20.67 33.03 -4.28
C ALA A 60 -19.36 32.54 -3.63
N MET A 61 -18.24 33.23 -3.88
CA MET A 61 -16.91 32.94 -3.33
C MET A 61 -16.60 33.70 -2.05
N ARG A 62 -17.46 34.61 -1.58
CA ARG A 62 -17.22 35.40 -0.34
C ARG A 62 -17.57 34.60 0.92
N LYS A 63 -16.78 33.56 1.21
CA LYS A 63 -16.91 32.70 2.40
C LYS A 63 -15.66 32.78 3.26
N THR A 64 -15.78 32.48 4.56
CA THR A 64 -14.70 32.53 5.56
C THR A 64 -13.39 31.91 5.08
N ILE A 65 -13.40 30.67 4.57
CA ILE A 65 -12.19 30.02 4.03
C ILE A 65 -11.54 30.81 2.89
N ASN A 66 -12.34 31.39 1.99
CA ASN A 66 -11.80 32.12 0.85
C ASN A 66 -11.20 33.46 1.26
N PHE A 67 -11.61 34.04 2.39
CA PHE A 67 -10.94 35.21 2.98
C PHE A 67 -9.57 34.86 3.56
N LEU A 68 -9.40 33.67 4.15
CA LEU A 68 -8.07 33.19 4.58
C LEU A 68 -7.15 32.92 3.38
N ILE A 69 -7.69 32.38 2.28
CA ILE A 69 -6.95 32.21 1.02
C ILE A 69 -6.55 33.58 0.42
N VAL A 70 -7.43 34.59 0.53
CA VAL A 70 -7.08 35.97 0.12
C VAL A 70 -6.01 36.58 1.01
N ASN A 71 -6.04 36.34 2.32
CA ASN A 71 -4.99 36.80 3.24
C ASN A 71 -3.62 36.23 2.85
N MET A 72 -3.57 34.93 2.57
CA MET A 72 -2.38 34.25 2.04
C MET A 72 -1.94 34.81 0.68
N ALA A 73 -2.88 35.07 -0.24
CA ALA A 73 -2.55 35.65 -1.54
C ALA A 73 -2.00 37.09 -1.42
N ILE A 74 -2.50 37.89 -0.46
CA ILE A 74 -2.00 39.24 -0.20
C ILE A 74 -0.57 39.18 0.35
N SER A 75 -0.28 38.29 1.30
CA SER A 75 1.10 38.11 1.77
C SER A 75 2.01 37.67 0.63
N ASP A 76 1.61 36.66 -0.14
CA ASP A 76 2.42 36.07 -1.21
C ASP A 76 2.71 37.05 -2.36
N ILE A 77 1.94 38.14 -2.52
CA ILE A 77 2.22 39.24 -3.47
C ILE A 77 3.34 40.17 -2.95
N LEU A 78 3.49 40.34 -1.64
CA LEU A 78 4.50 41.24 -1.09
C LEU A 78 5.94 40.74 -1.36
N LEU A 79 6.13 39.41 -1.41
CA LEU A 79 7.44 38.80 -1.70
C LEU A 79 8.01 39.19 -3.07
N PRO A 80 7.32 38.93 -4.20
CA PRO A 80 7.83 39.31 -5.51
C PRO A 80 7.92 40.83 -5.70
N VAL A 81 7.07 41.63 -5.05
CA VAL A 81 7.10 43.09 -5.21
C VAL A 81 8.29 43.74 -4.51
N PHE A 82 8.65 43.27 -3.31
CA PHE A 82 9.67 43.94 -2.49
C PHE A 82 11.00 43.18 -2.40
N ALA A 83 10.98 41.85 -2.34
CA ALA A 83 12.21 41.05 -2.12
C ALA A 83 12.89 40.65 -3.43
N PHE A 84 12.16 40.19 -4.44
CA PHE A 84 12.76 39.67 -5.68
C PHE A 84 13.58 40.72 -6.46
N PRO A 85 13.16 42.01 -6.56
CA PRO A 85 13.98 43.02 -7.23
C PRO A 85 15.35 43.19 -6.55
N VAL A 86 15.37 43.17 -5.21
CA VAL A 86 16.62 43.27 -4.42
C VAL A 86 17.50 42.05 -4.66
N ILE A 87 16.94 40.85 -4.58
CA ILE A 87 17.65 39.58 -4.81
C ILE A 87 18.25 39.52 -6.23
N VAL A 88 17.50 39.97 -7.25
CA VAL A 88 17.99 39.98 -8.63
C VAL A 88 19.09 41.03 -8.81
N THR A 89 18.99 42.19 -8.16
CA THR A 89 20.09 43.18 -8.20
C THR A 89 21.36 42.64 -7.56
N GLU A 90 21.25 41.88 -6.47
CA GLU A 90 22.40 41.25 -5.79
C GLU A 90 23.16 40.25 -6.66
N PHE A 91 22.53 39.65 -7.68
CA PHE A 91 23.24 38.77 -8.62
C PHE A 91 24.24 39.50 -9.52
N TYR A 92 24.02 40.79 -9.77
CA TYR A 92 24.83 41.58 -10.69
C TYR A 92 25.65 42.64 -9.97
N THR A 93 25.21 43.08 -8.81
CA THR A 93 25.86 44.09 -8.00
C THR A 93 25.96 43.59 -6.58
N ASP A 94 27.17 43.50 -6.05
CA ASP A 94 27.34 43.19 -4.63
C ASP A 94 26.97 44.38 -3.71
N SER A 95 26.40 45.47 -4.24
CA SER A 95 26.10 46.71 -3.52
C SER A 95 24.60 46.95 -3.47
N TRP A 96 24.12 47.45 -2.33
CA TRP A 96 22.84 48.13 -2.23
C TRP A 96 22.89 49.42 -3.04
N LEU A 97 21.95 49.59 -3.98
CA LEU A 97 22.01 50.68 -4.97
C LEU A 97 21.35 51.99 -4.51
N ILE A 98 20.53 51.94 -3.45
CA ILE A 98 19.70 53.07 -3.01
C ILE A 98 20.24 53.62 -1.70
N GLY A 99 20.87 54.80 -1.73
CA GLY A 99 21.39 55.49 -0.54
C GLY A 99 20.37 56.40 0.19
N GLY A 100 20.85 57.14 1.18
CA GLY A 100 20.06 58.14 1.91
C GLY A 100 19.02 57.57 2.88
N THR A 101 18.13 58.43 3.38
CA THR A 101 17.07 58.08 4.35
C THR A 101 16.09 57.03 3.79
N PHE A 102 15.77 57.14 2.50
CA PHE A 102 14.93 56.17 1.79
C PHE A 102 15.62 54.80 1.65
N GLY A 103 16.91 54.80 1.31
CA GLY A 103 17.73 53.58 1.27
C GLY A 103 17.77 52.86 2.62
N GLN A 104 17.97 53.60 3.71
CA GLN A 104 18.00 53.04 5.06
C GLN A 104 16.63 52.49 5.50
N ALA A 105 15.53 53.12 5.08
CA ALA A 105 14.19 52.60 5.32
C ALA A 105 13.96 51.28 4.58
N MET A 106 14.30 51.20 3.28
CA MET A 106 14.13 49.99 2.47
C MET A 106 15.04 48.84 2.92
N CYS A 107 16.26 49.15 3.35
CA CYS A 107 17.21 48.20 3.93
C CYS A 107 16.64 47.46 5.16
N LYS A 108 15.76 48.12 5.92
CA LYS A 108 15.08 47.55 7.08
C LYS A 108 13.75 46.88 6.70
N LEU A 109 12.98 47.52 5.81
CA LEU A 109 11.63 47.08 5.45
C LEU A 109 11.63 45.84 4.55
N VAL A 110 12.59 45.68 3.64
CA VAL A 110 12.59 44.53 2.71
C VAL A 110 12.76 43.19 3.45
N PRO A 111 13.76 42.99 4.33
CA PRO A 111 13.87 41.76 5.12
C PRO A 111 12.68 41.55 6.06
N LEU A 112 12.15 42.63 6.65
CA LEU A 112 10.95 42.57 7.48
C LEU A 112 9.74 42.08 6.68
N ILE A 113 9.47 42.67 5.52
CA ILE A 113 8.35 42.30 4.64
C ILE A 113 8.49 40.86 4.16
N HIS A 114 9.71 40.41 3.88
CA HIS A 114 10.00 39.04 3.47
C HIS A 114 9.53 38.02 4.52
N ASP A 115 10.00 38.18 5.76
CA ASP A 115 9.70 37.21 6.82
C ASP A 115 8.28 37.36 7.37
N VAL A 116 7.75 38.59 7.45
CA VAL A 116 6.35 38.85 7.81
C VAL A 116 5.41 38.21 6.80
N SER A 117 5.67 38.38 5.50
CA SER A 117 4.85 37.76 4.46
C SER A 117 4.84 36.24 4.58
N THR A 118 6.02 35.63 4.72
CA THR A 118 6.17 34.19 4.91
C THR A 118 5.38 33.71 6.14
N ALA A 119 5.53 34.38 7.27
CA ALA A 119 4.84 34.01 8.50
C ALA A 119 3.32 34.17 8.41
N VAL A 120 2.81 35.20 7.73
CA VAL A 120 1.37 35.38 7.48
C VAL A 120 0.83 34.28 6.55
N SER A 121 1.62 33.87 5.56
CA SER A 121 1.30 32.74 4.67
C SER A 121 1.15 31.44 5.47
N VAL A 122 2.13 31.11 6.33
CA VAL A 122 2.10 29.92 7.21
C VAL A 122 0.92 29.95 8.17
N GLN A 123 0.71 31.08 8.87
CA GLN A 123 -0.41 31.22 9.80
C GLN A 123 -1.76 31.05 9.09
N SER A 124 -1.88 31.52 7.85
CA SER A 124 -3.08 31.33 7.03
C SER A 124 -3.30 29.84 6.69
N LEU A 125 -2.23 29.07 6.41
CA LEU A 125 -2.31 27.62 6.16
C LEU A 125 -2.79 26.84 7.39
N ILE A 126 -2.30 27.20 8.58
CA ILE A 126 -2.75 26.59 9.85
C ILE A 126 -4.24 26.89 10.04
N LEU A 127 -4.67 28.15 9.87
CA LEU A 127 -6.07 28.54 10.03
C LEU A 127 -6.99 27.83 9.02
N ILE A 128 -6.55 27.66 7.77
CA ILE A 128 -7.27 26.86 6.76
C ILE A 128 -7.38 25.41 7.22
N THR A 129 -6.30 24.83 7.75
CA THR A 129 -6.25 23.44 8.23
C THR A 129 -7.16 23.20 9.43
N VAL A 130 -7.19 24.12 10.39
CA VAL A 130 -8.09 24.05 11.56
C VAL A 130 -9.56 24.16 11.15
N ASP A 131 -9.88 25.03 10.20
CA ASP A 131 -11.22 25.12 9.63
C ASP A 131 -11.64 23.80 8.96
N ARG A 132 -10.73 23.16 8.19
CA ARG A 132 -10.97 21.85 7.58
C ARG A 132 -11.13 20.75 8.63
N PHE A 133 -10.25 20.73 9.64
CA PHE A 133 -10.28 19.76 10.74
C PHE A 133 -11.64 19.71 11.38
N ARG A 134 -12.19 20.87 11.77
CA ARG A 134 -13.46 20.92 12.46
C ARG A 134 -14.64 20.62 11.54
N ALA A 135 -14.64 21.14 10.31
CA ALA A 135 -15.69 20.87 9.33
C ALA A 135 -15.85 19.38 9.05
N VAL A 136 -14.75 18.63 9.14
CA VAL A 136 -14.75 17.17 9.05
C VAL A 136 -15.09 16.56 10.40
N VAL A 137 -14.29 16.77 11.44
CA VAL A 137 -14.35 16.00 12.69
C VAL A 137 -15.59 16.27 13.53
N ILE A 138 -16.17 17.47 13.47
CA ILE A 138 -17.34 17.90 14.25
C ILE A 138 -18.44 18.45 13.32
N PRO A 139 -19.15 17.59 12.57
CA PRO A 139 -20.04 18.01 11.48
C PRO A 139 -21.33 18.72 11.92
N LEU A 140 -21.68 18.73 13.22
CA LEU A 140 -22.98 19.21 13.73
C LEU A 140 -22.92 20.45 14.66
N ARG A 141 -21.81 21.22 14.68
CA ARG A 141 -21.72 22.50 15.41
C ARG A 141 -21.47 23.69 14.49
N SER A 142 -22.01 24.86 14.83
CA SER A 142 -21.83 26.14 14.12
C SER A 142 -20.35 26.45 13.86
N PRO A 143 -19.95 27.07 12.73
CA PRO A 143 -18.54 27.33 12.40
C PRO A 143 -17.83 28.09 13.53
N LEU A 144 -16.63 27.64 13.91
CA LEU A 144 -15.83 28.22 15.01
C LEU A 144 -15.36 29.62 14.61
N ILE A 145 -14.98 29.78 13.34
CA ILE A 145 -14.58 31.05 12.74
C ILE A 145 -15.83 31.75 12.20
N SER A 146 -16.48 32.52 13.07
CA SER A 146 -17.46 33.53 12.63
C SER A 146 -16.79 34.53 11.68
N PRO A 147 -17.53 35.25 10.81
CA PRO A 147 -16.94 36.30 9.97
C PRO A 147 -16.16 37.35 10.79
N LYS A 148 -16.60 37.63 12.02
CA LYS A 148 -15.91 38.52 12.97
C LYS A 148 -14.60 37.90 13.47
N LEU A 149 -14.61 36.62 13.83
CA LEU A 149 -13.40 35.90 14.25
C LEU A 149 -12.41 35.73 13.09
N CYS A 150 -12.89 35.52 11.86
CA CYS A 150 -12.06 35.45 10.66
C CYS A 150 -11.29 36.76 10.44
N LEU A 151 -12.01 37.88 10.54
CA LEU A 151 -11.43 39.19 10.39
C LEU A 151 -10.41 39.47 11.49
N PHE A 152 -10.74 39.11 12.74
CA PHE A 152 -9.81 39.20 13.87
C PHE A 152 -8.55 38.34 13.64
N SER A 153 -8.70 37.08 13.23
CA SER A 153 -7.57 36.18 12.94
C SER A 153 -6.69 36.69 11.81
N VAL A 154 -7.26 37.30 10.77
CA VAL A 154 -6.51 37.98 9.72
C VAL A 154 -5.66 39.09 10.32
N PHE A 155 -6.27 40.06 11.02
CA PHE A 155 -5.52 41.15 11.64
C PHE A 155 -4.45 40.64 12.63
N ALA A 156 -4.81 39.67 13.48
CA ALA A 156 -3.89 39.06 14.43
C ALA A 156 -2.68 38.43 13.74
N SER A 157 -2.85 37.79 12.59
CA SER A 157 -1.74 37.15 11.88
C SER A 157 -0.65 38.13 11.45
N TRP A 158 -1.04 39.34 11.02
CA TRP A 158 -0.12 40.41 10.67
C TRP A 158 0.56 41.01 11.89
N ILE A 159 -0.19 41.28 12.95
CA ILE A 159 0.37 41.86 14.19
C ILE A 159 1.37 40.89 14.83
N VAL A 160 1.05 39.60 14.92
CA VAL A 160 1.94 38.57 15.46
C VAL A 160 3.23 38.48 14.64
N ALA A 161 3.11 38.43 13.31
CA ALA A 161 4.27 38.38 12.42
C ALA A 161 5.15 39.64 12.57
N ILE A 162 4.57 40.84 12.46
CA ILE A 162 5.29 42.11 12.59
C ILE A 162 5.98 42.22 13.96
N THR A 163 5.31 41.78 15.02
CA THR A 163 5.88 41.83 16.38
C THR A 163 7.12 40.96 16.49
N ILE A 164 7.06 39.72 16.01
CA ILE A 164 8.17 38.77 16.11
C ILE A 164 9.36 39.19 15.24
N PHE A 165 9.12 39.76 14.05
CA PHE A 165 10.18 40.21 13.14
C PHE A 165 10.58 41.68 13.32
N SER A 166 9.94 42.43 14.22
CA SER A 166 10.29 43.82 14.53
C SER A 166 11.76 44.05 14.92
N PRO A 167 12.53 43.09 15.49
CA PRO A 167 13.95 43.29 15.76
C PRO A 167 14.76 43.72 14.53
N TYR A 168 14.37 43.33 13.31
CA TYR A 168 15.06 43.78 12.09
C TYR A 168 15.01 45.30 11.88
N LEU A 169 13.96 45.99 12.33
CA LEU A 169 13.84 47.44 12.22
C LEU A 169 14.92 48.18 13.04
N PHE A 170 15.48 47.51 14.04
CA PHE A 170 16.52 48.07 14.91
C PHE A 170 17.91 47.53 14.54
N ALA A 171 18.01 46.22 14.28
CA ALA A 171 19.29 45.55 14.05
C ALA A 171 19.83 45.66 12.62
N VAL A 172 18.99 45.80 11.60
CA VAL A 172 19.47 45.93 10.20
C VAL A 172 19.86 47.39 9.93
N LYS A 173 21.10 47.60 9.48
CA LYS A 173 21.64 48.94 9.21
C LYS A 173 22.26 49.00 7.82
N LEU A 174 22.01 50.11 7.12
CA LEU A 174 22.70 50.45 5.88
C LEU A 174 24.09 51.00 6.25
N VAL A 175 25.14 50.28 5.88
CA VAL A 175 26.53 50.61 6.23
C VAL A 175 27.40 50.66 4.98
N SER A 176 28.47 51.47 5.03
CA SER A 176 29.49 51.54 3.98
C SER A 176 30.81 50.99 4.51
N GLU A 177 30.87 49.68 4.74
CA GLU A 177 32.09 49.02 5.25
C GLU A 177 33.19 48.91 4.19
N ILE A 178 32.83 48.95 2.90
CA ILE A 178 33.76 48.98 1.76
C ILE A 178 33.60 50.35 1.06
N PRO A 179 34.70 51.07 0.76
CA PRO A 179 34.63 52.37 0.09
C PRO A 179 33.84 52.29 -1.23
N GLY A 180 32.77 53.09 -1.35
CA GLY A 180 31.93 53.15 -2.55
C GLY A 180 30.85 52.06 -2.66
N LYS A 181 30.67 51.21 -1.63
CA LYS A 181 29.72 50.09 -1.64
C LYS A 181 28.84 50.09 -0.40
N LEU A 182 27.53 50.24 -0.61
CA LEU A 182 26.55 50.23 0.46
C LEU A 182 26.09 48.79 0.71
N MET A 183 25.99 48.38 1.96
CA MET A 183 25.58 47.03 2.37
C MET A 183 24.47 47.10 3.41
N CYS A 184 23.51 46.18 3.31
CA CYS A 184 22.48 45.98 4.32
C CYS A 184 22.92 44.87 5.27
N THR A 185 23.47 45.25 6.42
CA THR A 185 24.10 44.32 7.35
C THR A 185 23.29 44.20 8.63
N LEU A 186 23.15 42.97 9.13
CA LEU A 186 22.56 42.68 10.44
C LEU A 186 23.59 42.99 11.54
N LYS A 187 23.33 44.04 12.32
CA LYS A 187 24.14 44.48 13.47
C LYS A 187 23.39 44.18 14.78
N TRP A 188 23.29 42.88 15.09
CA TRP A 188 22.53 42.38 16.24
C TRP A 188 23.13 42.82 17.58
N ASN A 189 24.43 42.57 17.79
CA ASN A 189 25.12 42.86 19.04
C ASN A 189 25.15 44.36 19.35
N ASP A 190 25.33 45.20 18.33
CA ASP A 190 25.28 46.68 18.45
C ASP A 190 23.94 47.22 18.96
N THR A 191 22.87 46.43 18.84
CA THR A 191 21.49 46.87 19.08
C THR A 191 20.92 46.25 20.35
N PHE A 192 21.19 44.96 20.60
CA PHE A 192 20.61 44.19 21.72
C PHE A 192 21.64 43.77 22.78
N GLY A 193 22.90 44.16 22.61
CA GLY A 193 24.01 43.86 23.52
C GLY A 193 24.63 42.49 23.28
N GLU A 194 25.90 42.34 23.68
CA GLU A 194 26.69 41.12 23.47
C GLU A 194 26.15 39.88 24.22
N SER A 195 25.32 40.10 25.26
CA SER A 195 24.65 39.03 26.00
C SER A 195 23.47 38.41 25.25
N SER A 196 22.98 39.05 24.18
CA SER A 196 21.89 38.54 23.35
C SER A 196 22.46 37.72 22.18
N ASN A 197 22.16 36.42 22.15
CA ASN A 197 22.67 35.55 21.09
C ASN A 197 21.66 35.47 19.92
N PRO A 198 22.00 35.97 18.72
CA PRO A 198 21.12 35.93 17.55
C PRO A 198 20.71 34.50 17.15
N LEU A 199 21.55 33.50 17.48
CA LEU A 199 21.27 32.09 17.23
C LEU A 199 19.95 31.63 17.84
N PHE A 200 19.68 32.01 19.11
CA PHE A 200 18.44 31.60 19.78
C PHE A 200 17.21 32.25 19.13
N PHE A 201 17.33 33.49 18.67
CA PHE A 201 16.25 34.16 17.96
C PHE A 201 15.91 33.45 16.64
N PHE A 202 16.92 33.15 15.80
CA PHE A 202 16.69 32.46 14.52
C PHE A 202 16.21 31.02 14.69
N LEU A 203 16.74 30.27 15.67
CA LEU A 203 16.25 28.92 15.99
C LEU A 203 14.82 28.94 16.53
N ALA A 204 14.47 29.90 17.38
CA ALA A 204 13.10 30.06 17.87
C ALA A 204 12.13 30.41 16.74
N VAL A 205 12.53 31.29 15.82
CA VAL A 205 11.75 31.64 14.63
C VAL A 205 11.51 30.41 13.73
N LEU A 206 12.55 29.60 13.45
CA LEU A 206 12.42 28.37 12.67
C LEU A 206 11.50 27.34 13.36
N ALA A 207 11.63 27.18 14.68
CA ALA A 207 10.75 26.31 15.45
C ALA A 207 9.29 26.76 15.38
N VAL A 208 9.03 28.04 15.60
CA VAL A 208 7.67 28.61 15.71
C VAL A 208 6.97 28.73 14.35
N PHE A 209 7.69 29.05 13.27
CA PHE A 209 7.08 29.32 11.95
C PHE A 209 7.29 28.23 10.91
N LEU A 210 8.11 27.21 11.18
CA LEU A 210 8.30 26.11 10.25
C LEU A 210 8.01 24.76 10.91
N TYR A 211 8.73 24.37 11.96
CA TYR A 211 8.63 23.02 12.51
C TYR A 211 7.32 22.75 13.26
N ILE A 212 6.92 23.64 14.18
CA ILE A 212 5.67 23.50 14.94
C ILE A 212 4.44 23.57 14.00
N PRO A 213 4.33 24.55 13.09
CA PRO A 213 3.27 24.59 12.09
C PRO A 213 3.19 23.34 11.23
N LEU A 214 4.33 22.84 10.74
CA LEU A 214 4.37 21.66 9.88
C LEU A 214 3.92 20.41 10.64
N ALA A 215 4.42 20.20 11.86
CA ALA A 215 3.98 19.11 12.73
C ALA A 215 2.48 19.19 13.02
N LEU A 216 1.97 20.37 13.39
CA LEU A 216 0.55 20.59 13.65
C LEU A 216 -0.31 20.31 12.42
N MET A 217 0.09 20.80 11.24
CA MET A 217 -0.64 20.54 9.99
C MET A 217 -0.64 19.05 9.64
N ILE A 218 0.49 18.35 9.77
CA ILE A 218 0.58 16.90 9.52
C ILE A 218 -0.37 16.14 10.46
N ILE A 219 -0.32 16.42 11.77
CA ILE A 219 -1.19 15.77 12.77
C ILE A 219 -2.66 16.02 12.45
N LEU A 220 -3.05 17.28 12.21
CA LEU A 220 -4.44 17.63 11.93
C LEU A 220 -4.96 16.99 10.63
N TYR A 221 -4.15 16.94 9.56
CA TYR A 221 -4.55 16.28 8.31
C TYR A 221 -4.61 14.76 8.44
N SER A 222 -3.70 14.14 9.19
CA SER A 222 -3.78 12.71 9.50
C SER A 222 -5.10 12.38 10.20
N ILE A 223 -5.48 13.16 11.22
CA ILE A 223 -6.76 12.97 11.91
C ILE A 223 -7.95 13.21 10.95
N ILE A 224 -7.89 14.24 10.08
CA ILE A 224 -8.92 14.49 9.07
C ILE A 224 -9.09 13.30 8.13
N LEU A 225 -7.98 12.74 7.63
CA LEU A 225 -7.98 11.61 6.71
C LEU A 225 -8.53 10.35 7.36
N VAL A 226 -8.12 10.07 8.60
CA VAL A 226 -8.66 8.97 9.41
C VAL A 226 -10.16 9.16 9.65
N LYS A 227 -10.59 10.37 10.04
CA LYS A 227 -12.00 10.65 10.33
C LYS A 227 -12.89 10.64 9.08
N LEU A 228 -12.38 11.05 7.92
CA LEU A 228 -13.12 10.93 6.65
C LEU A 228 -13.27 9.49 6.16
N LYS A 229 -12.32 8.62 6.50
CA LYS A 229 -12.44 7.18 6.23
C LYS A 229 -13.42 6.50 7.18
N SER A 230 -13.55 6.98 8.42
CA SER A 230 -14.44 6.40 9.43
C SER A 230 -15.84 7.01 9.53
N GLN A 231 -16.14 8.13 8.85
CA GLN A 231 -17.45 8.78 8.94
C GLN A 231 -18.55 8.10 8.11
N ARG A 232 -19.57 7.58 8.80
CA ARG A 232 -20.90 7.31 8.22
C ARG A 232 -21.68 8.64 8.11
N PRO A 233 -22.27 8.98 6.95
CA PRO A 233 -22.90 10.29 6.78
C PRO A 233 -24.25 10.38 7.52
N PRO A 234 -24.57 11.54 8.13
CA PRO A 234 -25.80 11.74 8.87
C PRO A 234 -27.00 11.95 7.94
N GLY A 235 -28.08 11.20 8.18
CA GLY A 235 -29.42 11.51 7.71
C GLY A 235 -29.88 10.90 6.38
N GLU A 236 -31.20 10.76 6.28
CA GLU A 236 -32.00 10.19 5.19
C GLU A 236 -32.09 11.16 4.00
N HIS A 237 -30.94 11.50 3.39
CA HIS A 237 -30.88 12.31 2.18
C HIS A 237 -30.47 11.47 0.97
N SER A 238 -31.07 11.78 -0.19
CA SER A 238 -30.90 10.99 -1.42
C SER A 238 -29.43 10.71 -1.74
N ILE A 239 -29.17 9.48 -2.19
CA ILE A 239 -27.83 8.94 -2.51
C ILE A 239 -27.03 9.90 -3.41
N LYS A 240 -27.70 10.64 -4.30
CA LYS A 240 -27.08 11.66 -5.17
C LYS A 240 -26.62 12.91 -4.42
N ALA A 241 -27.43 13.47 -3.52
CA ALA A 241 -27.05 14.62 -2.71
C ALA A 241 -25.91 14.30 -1.72
N LYS A 242 -25.96 13.09 -1.14
CA LYS A 242 -24.92 12.51 -0.26
C LYS A 242 -23.58 12.33 -0.99
N LYS A 243 -23.60 11.76 -2.21
CA LYS A 243 -22.40 11.60 -3.05
C LYS A 243 -21.81 12.95 -3.47
N GLN A 244 -22.65 13.96 -3.76
CA GLN A 244 -22.19 15.31 -4.09
C GLN A 244 -21.59 16.06 -2.89
N TYR A 245 -22.17 15.93 -1.69
CA TYR A 245 -21.62 16.53 -0.46
C TYR A 245 -20.24 15.96 -0.12
N ILE A 246 -20.10 14.63 -0.12
CA ILE A 246 -18.83 13.93 0.16
C ILE A 246 -17.78 14.26 -0.91
N LYS A 247 -18.17 14.28 -2.19
CA LYS A 247 -17.29 14.68 -3.29
C LYS A 247 -16.80 16.12 -3.13
N ARG A 248 -17.67 17.04 -2.74
CA ARG A 248 -17.32 18.45 -2.52
C ARG A 248 -16.36 18.63 -1.35
N GLN A 249 -16.57 17.93 -0.23
CA GLN A 249 -15.66 17.98 0.93
C GLN A 249 -14.28 17.36 0.61
N ARG A 250 -14.23 16.23 -0.11
CA ARG A 250 -12.96 15.61 -0.56
C ARG A 250 -12.16 16.50 -1.50
N ASN A 251 -12.81 17.23 -2.42
CA ASN A 251 -12.09 18.13 -3.33
C ASN A 251 -11.47 19.32 -2.59
N VAL A 252 -12.19 19.88 -1.61
CA VAL A 252 -11.66 20.98 -0.78
C VAL A 252 -10.53 20.48 0.14
N LEU A 253 -10.59 19.24 0.60
CA LEU A 253 -9.50 18.61 1.35
C LEU A 253 -8.26 18.35 0.50
N LYS A 254 -8.42 17.81 -0.71
CA LYS A 254 -7.32 17.54 -1.64
C LYS A 254 -6.53 18.81 -1.95
N LEU A 255 -7.25 19.91 -2.17
CA LEU A 255 -6.66 21.24 -2.33
C LEU A 255 -5.82 21.62 -1.11
N ALA A 256 -6.37 21.51 0.10
CA ALA A 256 -5.70 21.95 1.31
C ALA A 256 -4.47 21.06 1.66
N ALA A 257 -4.57 19.74 1.45
CA ALA A 257 -3.44 18.81 1.64
C ALA A 257 -2.31 19.03 0.62
N ALA A 258 -2.64 19.34 -0.64
CA ALA A 258 -1.63 19.66 -1.65
C ALA A 258 -0.81 20.91 -1.28
N ILE A 259 -1.46 21.93 -0.70
CA ILE A 259 -0.77 23.15 -0.25
C ILE A 259 0.22 22.85 0.89
N VAL A 260 -0.14 21.96 1.83
CA VAL A 260 0.76 21.58 2.95
C VAL A 260 1.99 20.80 2.47
N ILE A 261 1.80 19.86 1.54
CA ILE A 261 2.92 19.09 0.96
C ILE A 261 3.87 20.04 0.21
N ALA A 262 3.31 20.95 -0.59
CA ALA A 262 4.10 21.95 -1.30
C ALA A 262 4.89 22.84 -0.34
N PHE A 263 4.28 23.30 0.75
CA PHE A 263 4.98 24.07 1.78
C PHE A 263 6.16 23.28 2.39
N ALA A 264 5.98 22.01 2.75
CA ALA A 264 7.07 21.19 3.29
C ALA A 264 8.24 21.05 2.30
N VAL A 265 7.93 20.71 1.04
CA VAL A 265 8.94 20.53 -0.01
C VAL A 265 9.70 21.82 -0.30
N CYS A 266 9.02 22.98 -0.29
CA CYS A 266 9.65 24.26 -0.56
C CYS A 266 10.59 24.70 0.57
N TRP A 267 10.23 24.48 1.84
CA TRP A 267 10.91 25.09 2.99
C TRP A 267 11.91 24.18 3.72
N ILE A 268 11.76 22.85 3.66
CA ILE A 268 12.68 21.91 4.31
C ILE A 268 14.14 22.07 3.82
N PRO A 269 14.43 22.20 2.50
CA PRO A 269 15.81 22.36 2.03
C PRO A 269 16.51 23.60 2.64
N LEU A 270 15.81 24.73 2.71
CA LEU A 270 16.35 25.97 3.29
C LEU A 270 16.57 25.83 4.79
N SER A 271 15.67 25.11 5.48
CA SER A 271 15.80 24.83 6.89
C SER A 271 17.02 23.97 7.20
N ILE A 272 17.30 22.95 6.38
CA ILE A 272 18.48 22.11 6.51
C ILE A 272 19.74 22.96 6.36
N TYR A 273 19.81 23.83 5.34
CA TYR A 273 20.92 24.76 5.18
C TYR A 273 21.12 25.64 6.41
N ASN A 274 20.07 26.30 6.89
CA ASN A 274 20.15 27.21 8.04
C ASN A 274 20.60 26.49 9.32
N VAL A 275 20.07 25.29 9.59
CA VAL A 275 20.47 24.50 10.76
C VAL A 275 21.92 24.03 10.66
N LEU A 276 22.35 23.54 9.49
CA LEU A 276 23.75 23.12 9.27
C LEU A 276 24.71 24.31 9.40
N SER A 277 24.38 25.44 8.76
CA SER A 277 25.18 26.66 8.83
C SER A 277 25.26 27.27 10.23
N LEU A 278 24.28 26.99 11.10
CA LEU A 278 24.23 27.52 12.46
C LEU A 278 24.83 26.57 13.52
N LEU A 279 24.79 25.25 13.33
CA LEU A 279 25.22 24.25 14.33
C LEU A 279 26.60 23.63 14.07
N VAL A 280 27.05 23.57 12.81
CA VAL A 280 28.21 22.75 12.42
C VAL A 280 29.35 23.60 11.83
N TRP A 281 29.03 24.71 11.16
CA TRP A 281 29.99 25.47 10.38
C TRP A 281 30.15 26.87 10.96
N ASP A 282 31.28 27.12 11.63
CA ASP A 282 31.70 28.46 12.01
C ASP A 282 31.73 29.34 10.75
N ILE A 283 31.00 30.46 10.76
CA ILE A 283 30.70 31.35 9.61
C ILE A 283 31.99 31.89 8.94
N THR A 284 33.15 31.66 9.56
CA THR A 284 34.46 32.21 9.21
C THR A 284 35.37 31.29 8.38
N LYS A 285 35.00 30.02 8.08
CA LYS A 285 35.82 29.13 7.22
C LYS A 285 35.13 28.78 5.90
N SER A 286 35.71 29.33 4.82
CA SER A 286 35.51 29.03 3.39
C SER A 286 34.42 27.99 3.08
N SER A 287 33.20 28.46 2.83
CA SER A 287 32.11 27.64 2.34
C SER A 287 32.51 27.04 0.98
N SER A 288 32.48 25.72 0.85
CA SER A 288 32.73 25.07 -0.45
C SER A 288 31.73 25.58 -1.50
N CYS A 289 32.14 25.65 -2.77
CA CYS A 289 31.28 26.10 -3.88
C CYS A 289 29.92 25.36 -3.93
N ASN A 290 29.91 24.09 -3.53
CA ASN A 290 28.71 23.25 -3.47
C ASN A 290 27.71 23.73 -2.42
N MET A 291 28.18 24.25 -1.28
CA MET A 291 27.30 24.80 -0.24
C MET A 291 26.65 26.11 -0.67
N LEU A 292 27.36 26.96 -1.43
CA LEU A 292 26.80 28.19 -1.99
C LEU A 292 25.71 27.90 -3.03
N GLN A 293 25.92 26.88 -3.88
CA GLN A 293 24.92 26.42 -4.85
C GLN A 293 23.71 25.80 -4.15
N TYR A 294 23.94 24.97 -3.13
CA TYR A 294 22.86 24.40 -2.33
C TYR A 294 22.02 25.48 -1.64
N HIS A 295 22.66 26.50 -1.04
CA HIS A 295 21.97 27.64 -0.46
C HIS A 295 21.09 28.35 -1.49
N PHE A 296 21.63 28.62 -2.68
CA PHE A 296 20.86 29.28 -3.74
C PHE A 296 19.63 28.45 -4.13
N ILE A 297 19.78 27.14 -4.37
CA ILE A 297 18.69 26.24 -4.75
C ILE A 297 17.65 26.16 -3.63
N ALA A 298 18.09 26.00 -2.39
CA ALA A 298 17.24 25.90 -1.22
C ALA A 298 16.45 27.21 -0.97
N SER A 299 17.11 28.36 -1.09
CA SER A 299 16.47 29.68 -1.01
C SER A 299 15.47 29.91 -2.14
N PHE A 300 15.82 29.51 -3.36
CA PHE A 300 14.90 29.59 -4.51
C PHE A 300 13.66 28.71 -4.31
N MET A 301 13.82 27.48 -3.81
CA MET A 301 12.71 26.58 -3.50
C MET A 301 11.78 27.16 -2.44
N GLY A 302 12.33 27.73 -1.36
CA GLY A 302 11.54 28.38 -0.31
C GLY A 302 10.72 29.55 -0.87
N GLN A 303 11.35 30.38 -1.70
CA GLN A 303 10.71 31.56 -2.30
C GLN A 303 9.70 31.20 -3.40
N ALA A 304 9.89 30.08 -4.11
CA ALA A 304 8.94 29.59 -5.11
C ALA A 304 7.57 29.22 -4.51
N ASN A 305 7.47 29.00 -3.19
CA ASN A 305 6.22 28.71 -2.50
C ASN A 305 5.11 29.73 -2.78
N CYS A 306 5.45 31.03 -2.90
CA CYS A 306 4.49 32.10 -3.20
C CYS A 306 3.83 31.93 -4.59
N ALA A 307 4.51 31.29 -5.55
CA ALA A 307 4.00 30.97 -6.88
C ALA A 307 3.24 29.62 -6.91
N VAL A 308 3.65 28.66 -6.08
CA VAL A 308 3.05 27.32 -6.03
C VAL A 308 1.63 27.36 -5.44
N ASN A 309 1.41 28.17 -4.40
CA ASN A 309 0.11 28.33 -3.74
C ASN A 309 -1.07 28.65 -4.71
N PRO A 310 -0.98 29.68 -5.56
CA PRO A 310 -2.04 29.96 -6.52
C PRO A 310 -2.15 28.89 -7.61
N CYS A 311 -1.04 28.28 -8.06
CA CYS A 311 -1.07 27.18 -9.01
C CYS A 311 -1.91 26.01 -8.49
N ILE A 312 -1.71 25.63 -7.23
CA ILE A 312 -2.50 24.58 -6.56
C ILE A 312 -3.98 24.98 -6.49
N CYS A 313 -4.28 26.24 -6.16
CA CYS A 313 -5.66 26.74 -6.15
C CYS A 313 -6.34 26.61 -7.52
N PHE A 314 -5.64 26.94 -8.61
CA PHE A 314 -6.20 26.80 -9.96
C PHE A 314 -6.23 25.36 -10.48
N ILE A 315 -5.29 24.49 -10.08
CA ILE A 315 -5.30 23.08 -10.48
C ILE A 315 -6.45 22.33 -9.81
N PHE A 316 -6.61 22.50 -8.49
CA PHE A 316 -7.50 21.66 -7.69
C PHE A 316 -8.89 22.25 -7.44
N SER A 317 -9.13 23.55 -7.69
CA SER A 317 -10.44 24.18 -7.48
C SER A 317 -11.13 24.61 -8.78
N GLU A 318 -12.23 23.91 -9.09
CA GLU A 318 -13.10 24.26 -10.21
C GLU A 318 -13.72 25.67 -10.08
N ASN A 319 -14.00 26.13 -8.86
CA ASN A 319 -14.57 27.47 -8.66
C ASN A 319 -13.57 28.58 -9.02
N TYR A 320 -12.28 28.39 -8.71
CA TYR A 320 -11.23 29.35 -9.10
C TYR A 320 -10.96 29.28 -10.62
N ARG A 321 -10.97 28.09 -11.24
CA ARG A 321 -10.87 27.96 -12.71
C ARG A 321 -12.02 28.63 -13.46
N CYS A 322 -13.26 28.42 -13.02
CA CYS A 322 -14.42 29.08 -13.63
C CYS A 322 -14.39 30.59 -13.41
N GLY A 323 -13.98 31.06 -12.22
CA GLY A 323 -13.74 32.47 -11.96
C GLY A 323 -12.71 33.08 -12.92
N LEU A 324 -11.60 32.38 -13.14
CA LEU A 324 -10.54 32.79 -14.06
C LEU A 324 -11.04 32.83 -15.51
N LYS A 325 -11.74 31.77 -15.96
CA LYS A 325 -12.38 31.73 -17.29
C LYS A 325 -13.38 32.85 -17.49
N ASN A 326 -14.16 33.20 -16.47
CA ASN A 326 -15.10 34.32 -16.55
C ASN A 326 -14.39 35.66 -16.64
N ILE A 327 -13.25 35.83 -15.96
CA ILE A 327 -12.43 37.05 -16.11
C ILE A 327 -11.93 37.17 -17.55
N PHE A 328 -11.47 36.09 -18.17
CA PHE A 328 -11.01 36.09 -19.56
C PHE A 328 -12.15 36.13 -20.60
N ASN A 329 -13.30 35.51 -20.34
CA ASN A 329 -14.48 35.53 -21.22
C ASN A 329 -15.27 36.86 -21.15
N CYS A 330 -15.11 37.64 -20.07
CA CYS A 330 -15.59 39.02 -20.03
C CYS A 330 -14.82 39.98 -20.97
N PHE A 331 -13.78 39.50 -21.67
CA PHE A 331 -13.09 40.22 -22.75
C PHE A 331 -13.52 39.78 -24.16
N GLY A 332 -14.55 38.93 -24.30
CA GLY A 332 -15.19 38.58 -25.57
C GLY A 332 -16.68 38.98 -25.60
N PRO A 333 -17.30 39.21 -26.78
CA PRO A 333 -18.67 39.69 -26.86
C PRO A 333 -19.68 38.63 -26.36
N HIS A 334 -20.60 39.07 -25.51
CA HIS A 334 -21.61 38.27 -24.80
C HIS A 334 -22.73 37.74 -25.72
N PRO A 335 -23.34 36.58 -25.37
CA PRO A 335 -24.79 36.45 -25.40
C PRO A 335 -25.37 36.13 -24.01
N GLU A 336 -26.68 36.37 -23.89
CA GLU A 336 -27.42 36.64 -22.64
C GLU A 336 -27.72 35.44 -21.71
N ARG A 337 -28.05 35.82 -20.48
CA ARG A 337 -28.33 35.03 -19.28
C ARG A 337 -29.84 34.83 -19.11
N ASN A 338 -30.30 33.65 -18.71
CA ASN A 338 -31.62 33.50 -18.08
C ASN A 338 -31.56 32.75 -16.74
N SER A 339 -32.10 33.41 -15.72
CA SER A 339 -32.17 33.01 -14.32
C SER A 339 -33.54 32.45 -13.97
N ILE A 340 -33.63 31.33 -13.23
CA ILE A 340 -34.83 31.01 -12.45
C ILE A 340 -34.44 30.66 -11.00
N PHE A 341 -35.23 31.26 -10.10
CA PHE A 341 -35.00 31.53 -8.69
C PHE A 341 -35.50 30.41 -7.76
N ARG A 342 -34.97 30.42 -6.52
CA ARG A 342 -35.48 29.74 -5.31
C ARG A 342 -36.96 30.07 -5.01
N LYS A 343 -37.68 29.15 -4.32
CA LYS A 343 -38.37 29.40 -3.04
C LYS A 343 -38.78 28.12 -2.31
N THR A 344 -38.97 28.30 -1.00
CA THR A 344 -38.95 27.38 0.16
C THR A 344 -40.33 26.97 0.67
N ALA A 345 -40.36 25.80 1.34
CA ALA A 345 -41.11 25.41 2.56
C ALA A 345 -42.65 25.51 2.66
N GLY A 346 -43.28 24.48 3.25
CA GLY A 346 -44.55 24.64 4.00
C GLY A 346 -45.58 23.51 3.88
N PHE A 347 -45.73 22.75 4.96
CA PHE A 347 -46.88 21.95 5.45
C PHE A 347 -48.21 21.98 4.66
N SER A 348 -48.78 20.79 4.36
CA SER A 348 -50.06 20.28 4.89
C SER A 348 -50.64 19.11 4.06
N HIS A 349 -51.18 18.13 4.78
CA HIS A 349 -51.90 16.94 4.31
C HIS A 349 -53.43 17.26 4.25
N PRO A 350 -54.35 16.36 3.84
CA PRO A 350 -54.59 15.76 2.51
C PRO A 350 -56.07 15.93 2.06
N LYS A 351 -56.42 15.97 0.76
CA LYS A 351 -57.81 15.67 0.30
C LYS A 351 -57.90 15.02 -1.10
N LYS A 352 -58.19 13.71 -1.06
CA LYS A 352 -59.30 12.97 -1.69
C LYS A 352 -59.76 13.26 -3.14
N ARG A 353 -60.01 12.12 -3.83
CA ARG A 353 -60.88 11.81 -5.00
C ARG A 353 -60.17 11.91 -6.36
N ARG A 354 -60.40 11.02 -7.34
CA ARG A 354 -61.19 9.77 -7.47
C ARG A 354 -60.73 9.10 -8.78
N PHE A 355 -60.39 7.82 -8.72
CA PHE A 355 -60.91 6.73 -9.56
C PHE A 355 -61.24 6.97 -11.04
N SER A 356 -60.58 6.19 -11.90
CA SER A 356 -61.15 5.43 -13.03
C SER A 356 -60.01 4.55 -13.58
N SER A 357 -59.91 3.25 -13.26
CA SER A 357 -60.69 2.10 -13.73
C SER A 357 -60.50 1.75 -15.21
N LYS A 358 -60.36 0.43 -15.44
CA LYS A 358 -60.29 -0.35 -16.69
C LYS A 358 -58.87 -0.62 -17.20
N SER A 359 -58.43 -1.85 -17.46
CA SER A 359 -59.07 -3.17 -17.40
C SER A 359 -57.99 -4.26 -17.50
N ARG A 360 -58.21 -5.37 -16.79
CA ARG A 360 -57.95 -6.80 -17.09
C ARG A 360 -56.73 -7.18 -17.96
N ALA A 361 -55.74 -7.93 -17.46
CA ALA A 361 -55.74 -9.33 -16.97
C ALA A 361 -55.64 -10.40 -18.07
N VAL A 362 -55.00 -11.52 -17.70
CA VAL A 362 -54.98 -12.88 -18.29
C VAL A 362 -53.77 -13.16 -19.20
N LEU A 363 -52.98 -14.26 -19.14
CA LEU A 363 -52.61 -15.35 -18.19
C LEU A 363 -51.78 -16.38 -19.02
N PHE A 364 -50.83 -17.11 -18.39
CA PHE A 364 -50.16 -18.38 -18.84
C PHE A 364 -49.20 -18.28 -20.07
N SER A 365 -48.14 -19.07 -20.32
CA SER A 365 -47.42 -20.22 -19.73
C SER A 365 -46.35 -20.62 -20.80
N TYR A 366 -45.04 -20.70 -20.48
CA TYR A 366 -44.23 -21.93 -20.25
C TYR A 366 -43.47 -22.48 -21.50
N TYR A 367 -42.13 -22.54 -21.36
CA TYR A 367 -41.07 -23.40 -21.96
C TYR A 367 -40.30 -23.06 -23.27
N ASP A 368 -38.98 -23.10 -23.07
CA ASP A 368 -37.82 -23.57 -23.85
C ASP A 368 -37.06 -22.79 -24.98
N GLU A 369 -35.77 -22.62 -24.65
CA GLU A 369 -34.51 -22.85 -25.38
C GLU A 369 -34.11 -22.17 -26.72
N LEU A 370 -32.87 -21.67 -26.69
CA LEU A 370 -31.81 -21.64 -27.74
C LEU A 370 -32.11 -20.98 -29.10
N ALA A 371 -31.57 -19.78 -29.30
CA ALA A 371 -30.67 -19.41 -30.43
C ALA A 371 -30.40 -17.89 -30.48
N LEU A 372 -29.12 -17.53 -30.69
CA LEU A 372 -28.61 -16.19 -31.04
C LEU A 372 -29.31 -15.61 -32.30
N PRO A 373 -29.34 -14.28 -32.52
CA PRO A 373 -28.24 -13.68 -33.30
C PRO A 373 -27.79 -12.27 -32.91
N GLN A 374 -26.53 -12.06 -33.30
CA GLN A 374 -25.79 -10.83 -33.51
C GLN A 374 -26.54 -9.69 -34.24
N LYS A 375 -26.07 -8.47 -33.92
CA LYS A 375 -25.79 -7.35 -34.83
C LYS A 375 -27.01 -6.60 -35.40
N GLU A 376 -26.98 -5.28 -35.59
CA GLU A 376 -25.86 -4.40 -35.86
C GLU A 376 -26.28 -2.95 -35.60
N GLN A 377 -25.32 -2.16 -35.09
CA GLN A 377 -24.98 -0.80 -35.56
C GLN A 377 -26.03 0.33 -35.42
N GLN A 378 -25.67 1.59 -35.12
CA GLN A 378 -24.41 2.25 -35.33
C GLN A 378 -24.40 3.62 -34.62
N LEU A 379 -23.16 4.07 -34.38
CA LEU A 379 -22.68 5.45 -34.51
C LEU A 379 -22.80 6.42 -33.31
N GLY A 380 -21.63 6.95 -32.95
CA GLY A 380 -21.49 8.37 -32.60
C GLY A 380 -20.83 8.64 -31.24
N ILE A 381 -19.56 8.27 -31.02
CA ILE A 381 -18.36 9.11 -31.27
C ILE A 381 -18.16 10.22 -30.20
N PHE A 382 -17.17 9.94 -29.33
CA PHE A 382 -16.28 10.84 -28.54
C PHE A 382 -16.90 11.65 -27.38
N SER A 383 -16.36 11.71 -26.15
CA SER A 383 -15.16 11.13 -25.54
C SER A 383 -15.15 11.43 -24.01
N LEU A 384 -15.05 10.35 -23.21
CA LEU A 384 -14.55 10.17 -21.83
C LEU A 384 -14.87 11.16 -20.67
N PRO A 385 -15.44 10.65 -19.56
CA PRO A 385 -15.18 11.18 -18.22
C PRO A 385 -14.55 10.13 -17.26
N TYR A 386 -13.43 10.53 -16.63
CA TYR A 386 -12.74 9.91 -15.49
C TYR A 386 -11.72 8.77 -15.74
N ALA A 387 -10.51 9.18 -16.17
CA ALA A 387 -9.22 8.72 -15.66
C ALA A 387 -8.23 9.92 -15.65
N MET A 388 -7.18 9.89 -14.80
CA MET A 388 -6.04 10.83 -14.65
C MET A 388 -6.28 12.07 -13.73
N ALA A 389 -5.59 12.32 -12.59
CA ALA A 389 -4.37 11.75 -12.01
C ALA A 389 -4.48 11.69 -10.45
N VAL A 390 -4.06 10.69 -9.67
CA VAL A 390 -3.10 9.57 -9.84
C VAL A 390 -3.49 8.57 -10.92
N SER A 391 -2.93 8.80 -12.09
CA SER A 391 -2.81 8.00 -13.32
C SER A 391 -2.15 9.02 -14.27
N PHE A 392 -0.94 8.93 -14.83
CA PHE A 392 -0.31 7.82 -15.52
C PHE A 392 -0.44 6.48 -14.83
N LEU A 393 -1.40 5.73 -15.36
CA LEU A 393 -1.49 4.27 -15.41
C LEU A 393 -1.37 3.61 -14.03
N THR A 394 -2.45 3.44 -13.29
CA THR A 394 -3.37 2.32 -13.46
C THR A 394 -2.65 1.00 -13.79
N ILE A 395 -2.57 0.19 -12.72
CA ILE A 395 -2.84 -1.26 -12.69
C ILE A 395 -1.56 -2.15 -12.66
N VAL A 396 -1.60 -3.51 -12.55
CA VAL A 396 -0.61 -4.65 -12.79
C VAL A 396 0.55 -5.07 -11.88
N PRO A 397 0.41 -5.98 -10.94
CA PRO A 397 1.66 -6.69 -10.60
C PRO A 397 1.46 -8.17 -10.42
N VAL A 398 2.12 -8.96 -11.27
CA VAL A 398 2.40 -10.41 -11.09
C VAL A 398 3.62 -10.76 -11.87
N ILE A 399 3.83 -10.12 -13.01
CA ILE A 399 5.07 -10.38 -13.74
C ILE A 399 6.26 -9.83 -12.99
N THR A 400 6.06 -8.92 -12.06
CA THR A 400 7.06 -8.52 -11.07
C THR A 400 7.11 -9.35 -9.81
N ALA A 401 6.01 -9.96 -9.36
CA ALA A 401 6.12 -10.98 -8.33
C ALA A 401 6.96 -12.14 -8.89
N PHE A 402 6.72 -12.56 -10.13
CA PHE A 402 7.55 -13.56 -10.78
C PHE A 402 8.98 -13.05 -11.06
N VAL A 403 9.21 -11.97 -11.81
CA VAL A 403 10.57 -11.55 -12.25
C VAL A 403 11.47 -11.03 -11.10
N ILE A 404 10.93 -10.58 -9.96
CA ILE A 404 11.75 -9.94 -8.90
C ILE A 404 11.93 -10.79 -7.64
N LEU A 405 11.05 -11.76 -7.36
CA LEU A 405 11.10 -12.49 -6.08
C LEU A 405 12.36 -13.35 -5.88
N PHE A 406 13.11 -13.72 -6.94
CA PHE A 406 13.95 -14.92 -6.87
C PHE A 406 15.42 -14.87 -7.30
N PRO A 407 16.13 -13.72 -7.31
CA PRO A 407 17.59 -13.75 -7.48
C PRO A 407 18.35 -14.20 -6.22
N ALA A 408 17.69 -14.21 -5.05
CA ALA A 408 18.29 -14.67 -3.80
C ALA A 408 17.29 -15.49 -2.93
N PRO A 409 16.89 -16.71 -3.35
CA PRO A 409 15.86 -17.51 -2.65
C PRO A 409 16.19 -17.77 -1.17
N ALA A 410 17.48 -17.87 -0.83
CA ALA A 410 17.95 -18.06 0.56
C ALA A 410 17.55 -16.92 1.51
N ALA A 411 17.40 -15.69 1.01
CA ALA A 411 17.12 -14.53 1.86
C ALA A 411 15.64 -14.45 2.29
N TYR A 412 14.77 -15.27 1.70
CA TYR A 412 13.31 -15.23 1.88
C TYR A 412 12.71 -16.57 2.34
N GLY A 413 13.55 -17.55 2.71
CA GLY A 413 13.08 -18.87 3.19
C GLY A 413 12.52 -19.79 2.10
N LEU A 414 12.62 -19.43 0.83
CA LEU A 414 12.14 -20.22 -0.30
C LEU A 414 13.22 -21.22 -0.76
N PRO A 415 12.85 -22.42 -1.27
CA PRO A 415 13.82 -23.39 -1.74
C PRO A 415 14.70 -22.76 -2.83
N LYS A 416 16.03 -22.78 -2.66
CA LYS A 416 16.94 -22.34 -3.75
C LYS A 416 16.73 -23.14 -5.02
N GLY A 417 16.31 -24.40 -4.89
CA GLY A 417 16.21 -25.36 -5.98
C GLY A 417 17.58 -25.75 -6.53
N VAL A 418 17.56 -26.51 -7.62
CA VAL A 418 18.73 -26.86 -8.45
C VAL A 418 18.48 -26.39 -9.87
N SER A 419 19.52 -26.36 -10.72
CA SER A 419 19.36 -25.99 -12.14
C SER A 419 18.79 -24.58 -12.36
N GLY A 420 19.03 -23.66 -11.42
CA GLY A 420 18.47 -22.30 -11.41
C GLY A 420 17.18 -22.14 -10.59
N GLY A 421 16.56 -23.25 -10.16
CA GLY A 421 15.45 -23.28 -9.22
C GLY A 421 14.34 -22.31 -9.56
N ILE A 422 13.96 -21.45 -8.61
CA ILE A 422 12.86 -20.51 -8.81
C ILE A 422 13.19 -19.42 -9.84
N GLY A 423 14.47 -19.05 -9.99
CA GLY A 423 14.91 -18.14 -11.06
C GLY A 423 14.66 -18.73 -12.45
N CYS A 424 14.89 -20.03 -12.63
CA CYS A 424 14.60 -20.73 -13.87
C CYS A 424 13.09 -20.82 -14.15
N LEU A 425 12.29 -21.22 -13.14
CA LEU A 425 10.83 -21.26 -13.23
C LEU A 425 10.25 -19.90 -13.66
N THR A 426 10.72 -18.85 -12.98
CA THR A 426 10.33 -17.47 -13.23
C THR A 426 10.64 -17.03 -14.65
N CYS A 427 11.89 -17.20 -15.07
CA CYS A 427 12.32 -16.79 -16.41
C CYS A 427 11.45 -17.48 -17.47
N THR A 428 11.27 -18.79 -17.31
CA THR A 428 10.51 -19.62 -18.24
C THR A 428 9.06 -19.15 -18.35
N ALA A 429 8.42 -18.84 -17.21
CA ALA A 429 7.05 -18.34 -17.19
C ALA A 429 6.90 -16.97 -17.87
N VAL A 430 7.82 -16.05 -17.59
CA VAL A 430 7.76 -14.66 -18.09
C VAL A 430 8.04 -14.58 -19.58
N VAL A 431 9.05 -15.31 -20.05
CA VAL A 431 9.38 -15.39 -21.48
C VAL A 431 8.20 -16.03 -22.22
N ALA A 432 7.62 -17.12 -21.71
CA ALA A 432 6.46 -17.77 -22.31
C ALA A 432 5.25 -16.83 -22.37
N LEU A 433 4.91 -16.12 -21.29
CA LEU A 433 3.80 -15.17 -21.28
C LEU A 433 4.02 -14.01 -22.24
N THR A 434 5.24 -13.48 -22.31
CA THR A 434 5.58 -12.39 -23.23
C THR A 434 5.44 -12.83 -24.69
N GLU A 435 5.90 -14.05 -25.01
CA GLU A 435 5.77 -14.65 -26.34
C GLU A 435 4.30 -14.95 -26.70
N GLN A 436 3.49 -15.36 -25.73
CA GLN A 436 2.06 -15.55 -25.97
C GLN A 436 1.34 -14.22 -26.20
N LEU A 437 1.72 -13.16 -25.47
CA LEU A 437 1.14 -11.83 -25.67
C LEU A 437 1.51 -11.22 -27.01
N SER A 438 2.72 -11.48 -27.52
CA SER A 438 3.11 -11.03 -28.85
C SER A 438 2.24 -11.64 -29.94
N ILE A 439 1.79 -12.88 -29.76
CA ILE A 439 0.80 -13.54 -30.62
C ILE A 439 -0.59 -12.92 -30.43
N VAL A 440 -1.05 -12.78 -29.19
CA VAL A 440 -2.40 -12.27 -28.88
C VAL A 440 -2.60 -10.85 -29.42
N HIS A 441 -1.58 -9.99 -29.31
CA HIS A 441 -1.65 -8.59 -29.72
C HIS A 441 -1.03 -8.31 -31.09
N ASN A 442 -0.43 -9.30 -31.75
CA ASN A 442 0.28 -9.14 -33.02
C ASN A 442 1.35 -8.03 -32.95
N GLU A 443 2.20 -8.09 -31.93
CA GLU A 443 3.22 -7.09 -31.59
C GLU A 443 4.60 -7.74 -31.47
N THR A 444 5.66 -6.93 -31.35
CA THR A 444 7.00 -7.47 -31.07
C THR A 444 7.08 -7.99 -29.63
N PHE A 445 8.06 -8.85 -29.34
CA PHE A 445 8.31 -9.28 -27.96
C PHE A 445 8.65 -8.11 -27.03
N VAL A 446 9.39 -7.11 -27.53
CA VAL A 446 9.74 -5.94 -26.72
C VAL A 446 8.49 -5.14 -26.38
N ASP A 447 7.62 -4.91 -27.35
CA ASP A 447 6.35 -4.20 -27.13
C ASP A 447 5.45 -5.02 -26.19
N SER A 448 5.46 -6.34 -26.32
CA SER A 448 4.71 -7.26 -25.46
C SER A 448 5.24 -7.28 -24.03
N TYR A 449 6.57 -7.22 -23.84
CA TYR A 449 7.20 -7.10 -22.52
C TYR A 449 6.93 -5.73 -21.91
N ALA A 450 7.05 -4.67 -22.71
CA ALA A 450 6.71 -3.33 -22.29
C ALA A 450 5.24 -3.24 -21.90
N ARG A 451 4.32 -3.86 -22.67
CA ARG A 451 2.91 -4.03 -22.29
C ARG A 451 2.82 -4.73 -20.95
N LEU A 452 3.51 -5.85 -20.78
CA LEU A 452 3.58 -6.62 -19.54
C LEU A 452 4.01 -5.80 -18.33
N CYS A 453 4.99 -4.91 -18.51
CA CYS A 453 5.46 -4.03 -17.46
C CYS A 453 4.56 -2.80 -17.27
N ASN A 454 4.02 -2.24 -18.34
CA ASN A 454 3.23 -1.01 -18.34
C ASN A 454 1.89 -1.20 -17.72
N VAL A 455 1.37 -2.41 -17.88
CA VAL A 455 0.19 -2.73 -17.17
C VAL A 455 0.48 -2.54 -15.67
N LEU A 456 1.74 -2.53 -15.11
CA LEU A 456 2.12 -2.66 -13.67
C LEU A 456 2.14 -1.44 -12.71
N PRO A 457 1.89 -1.45 -11.36
CA PRO A 457 2.00 -0.28 -10.51
C PRO A 457 3.44 0.15 -10.39
N GLU A 458 3.63 1.44 -10.13
CA GLU A 458 4.90 2.15 -10.21
C GLU A 458 6.10 1.41 -9.61
N LEU A 459 6.04 0.99 -8.34
CA LEU A 459 7.14 0.28 -7.68
C LEU A 459 7.55 -0.99 -8.44
N TYR A 460 6.56 -1.76 -8.86
CA TYR A 460 6.74 -3.00 -9.58
C TYR A 460 7.12 -2.76 -11.05
N ARG A 461 6.46 -1.82 -11.73
CA ARG A 461 6.78 -1.41 -13.10
C ARG A 461 8.24 -1.04 -13.25
N ASN A 462 8.75 -0.19 -12.36
CA ASN A 462 10.14 0.26 -12.41
C ASN A 462 11.09 -0.93 -12.38
N ALA A 463 10.84 -1.88 -11.48
CA ALA A 463 11.66 -3.06 -11.38
C ALA A 463 11.51 -4.02 -12.59
N CYS A 464 10.31 -4.18 -13.16
CA CYS A 464 10.10 -4.94 -14.42
C CYS A 464 10.86 -4.32 -15.59
N LEU A 465 10.81 -2.99 -15.73
CA LEU A 465 11.54 -2.26 -16.76
C LEU A 465 13.06 -2.40 -16.57
N SER A 466 13.58 -2.22 -15.35
CA SER A 466 15.00 -2.42 -15.03
C SER A 466 15.50 -3.83 -15.40
N LEU A 467 14.66 -4.86 -15.17
CA LEU A 467 14.97 -6.23 -15.56
C LEU A 467 14.94 -6.41 -17.08
N GLY A 468 14.00 -5.75 -17.76
CA GLY A 468 13.90 -5.73 -19.21
C GLY A 468 15.12 -5.09 -19.86
N GLU A 469 15.55 -3.93 -19.37
CA GLU A 469 16.75 -3.23 -19.83
C GLU A 469 18.00 -4.10 -19.73
N TYR A 470 18.09 -4.95 -18.69
CA TYR A 470 19.22 -5.86 -18.51
C TYR A 470 19.14 -7.13 -19.39
N TYR A 471 17.97 -7.77 -19.49
CA TYR A 471 17.82 -9.08 -20.14
C TYR A 471 17.39 -9.02 -21.61
N ILE A 472 16.53 -8.09 -22.01
CA ILE A 472 15.99 -8.03 -23.39
C ILE A 472 17.09 -7.91 -24.46
N PRO A 473 18.11 -7.04 -24.33
CA PRO A 473 19.17 -6.94 -25.33
C PRO A 473 19.90 -8.28 -25.57
N LYS A 474 19.93 -9.15 -24.55
CA LYS A 474 20.55 -10.48 -24.60
C LYS A 474 19.68 -11.53 -25.29
N ILE A 475 18.35 -11.39 -25.26
CA ILE A 475 17.42 -12.42 -25.75
C ILE A 475 16.65 -12.06 -27.02
N ILE A 476 16.47 -10.77 -27.35
CA ILE A 476 15.58 -10.29 -28.43
C ILE A 476 15.86 -10.94 -29.80
N LYS A 477 17.11 -11.28 -30.07
CA LYS A 477 17.54 -11.91 -31.34
C LYS A 477 17.14 -13.38 -31.46
N PHE A 478 16.92 -14.08 -30.35
CA PHE A 478 16.51 -15.49 -30.33
C PHE A 478 15.00 -15.67 -30.35
N ILE A 479 14.26 -14.67 -29.93
CA ILE A 479 12.80 -14.72 -29.92
C ILE A 479 12.24 -14.83 -31.35
N THR A 480 12.94 -14.27 -32.34
CA THR A 480 12.58 -14.41 -33.77
C THR A 480 12.91 -15.78 -34.39
N ALA A 481 13.65 -16.65 -33.70
CA ALA A 481 14.20 -17.89 -34.24
C ALA A 481 13.41 -19.17 -33.88
N GLU A 482 12.11 -19.04 -33.54
CA GLU A 482 11.24 -20.13 -33.05
C GLU A 482 11.88 -20.97 -31.93
N VAL A 483 12.30 -20.30 -30.86
CA VAL A 483 12.98 -20.92 -29.72
C VAL A 483 12.05 -20.85 -28.50
N SER A 484 11.88 -21.95 -27.77
CA SER A 484 11.03 -22.02 -26.58
C SER A 484 11.62 -21.25 -25.39
N ALA A 485 10.76 -20.87 -24.44
CA ALA A 485 11.13 -20.07 -23.28
C ALA A 485 12.24 -20.69 -22.42
N ASP A 486 12.21 -22.00 -22.23
CA ASP A 486 13.23 -22.75 -21.47
C ASP A 486 14.63 -22.67 -22.11
N VAL A 487 14.73 -22.75 -23.45
CA VAL A 487 16.00 -22.57 -24.17
C VAL A 487 16.54 -21.14 -24.00
N ILE A 488 15.66 -20.13 -24.07
CA ILE A 488 16.06 -18.72 -23.86
C ILE A 488 16.62 -18.55 -22.45
N CYS A 489 15.95 -19.10 -21.44
CA CYS A 489 16.38 -19.02 -20.05
C CYS A 489 17.68 -19.78 -19.77
N HIS A 490 17.95 -20.87 -20.48
CA HIS A 490 19.25 -21.54 -20.48
C HIS A 490 20.35 -20.74 -21.18
N ALA A 491 20.01 -19.97 -22.22
CA ALA A 491 20.97 -19.15 -22.96
C ALA A 491 21.46 -17.94 -22.15
N VAL A 492 20.66 -17.43 -21.20
CA VAL A 492 21.01 -16.32 -20.30
C VAL A 492 21.41 -16.77 -18.89
N ASP A 493 21.66 -18.07 -18.70
CA ASP A 493 22.12 -18.69 -17.44
C ASP A 493 21.19 -18.50 -16.22
N LEU A 494 19.90 -18.17 -16.44
CA LEU A 494 18.86 -18.23 -15.39
C LEU A 494 18.38 -19.67 -15.17
N CYS A 495 18.48 -20.51 -16.19
CA CYS A 495 18.40 -21.96 -16.10
C CYS A 495 19.77 -22.55 -16.43
N TYR A 496 20.21 -23.58 -15.72
CA TYR A 496 21.47 -24.26 -16.04
C TYR A 496 21.36 -25.75 -15.77
N GLN A 497 22.25 -26.54 -16.35
CA GLN A 497 22.28 -27.98 -16.14
C GLN A 497 23.26 -28.31 -15.02
N GLU A 498 22.76 -28.97 -13.97
CA GLU A 498 23.62 -29.53 -12.94
C GLU A 498 24.43 -30.72 -13.47
N LYS A 499 25.65 -30.90 -12.96
CA LYS A 499 26.54 -31.97 -13.41
C LYS A 499 25.90 -33.34 -13.16
N GLY A 500 25.61 -34.08 -14.24
CA GLY A 500 25.02 -35.42 -14.18
C GLY A 500 23.49 -35.47 -14.12
N GLN A 501 22.81 -34.33 -14.20
CA GLN A 501 21.34 -34.23 -14.26
C GLN A 501 20.87 -33.92 -15.70
N PRO A 502 19.67 -34.36 -16.12
CA PRO A 502 19.08 -33.95 -17.38
C PRO A 502 18.71 -32.45 -17.36
N TYR A 503 18.41 -31.88 -18.53
CA TYR A 503 17.81 -30.55 -18.62
C TYR A 503 16.38 -30.57 -18.07
N CYS A 504 15.99 -29.49 -17.39
CA CYS A 504 14.62 -29.30 -16.92
C CYS A 504 13.80 -28.58 -17.99
N HIS A 505 12.67 -29.17 -18.38
CA HIS A 505 11.84 -28.67 -19.47
C HIS A 505 10.42 -28.39 -18.99
N ALA A 506 9.93 -27.17 -19.21
CA ALA A 506 8.53 -26.82 -19.01
C ALA A 506 7.68 -27.04 -20.28
N PHE A 507 8.33 -27.00 -21.45
CA PHE A 507 7.70 -27.12 -22.76
C PHE A 507 8.22 -28.36 -23.49
N PRO A 508 7.44 -28.98 -24.39
CA PRO A 508 7.88 -30.14 -25.16
C PRO A 508 9.21 -29.87 -25.87
N PRO A 509 10.27 -30.66 -25.61
CA PRO A 509 11.58 -30.40 -26.17
C PRO A 509 11.58 -30.62 -27.70
N ARG A 510 12.07 -29.64 -28.45
CA ARG A 510 12.41 -29.83 -29.88
C ARG A 510 13.67 -30.71 -29.99
N LYS A 511 13.76 -31.54 -31.05
CA LYS A 511 14.79 -32.60 -31.23
C LYS A 511 16.25 -32.12 -31.19
N ASP A 512 16.49 -30.82 -31.27
CA ASP A 512 17.79 -30.14 -31.37
C ASP A 512 18.10 -29.21 -30.16
N PHE A 513 17.46 -29.43 -29.00
CA PHE A 513 17.52 -28.55 -27.82
C PHE A 513 18.95 -28.13 -27.40
N HIS A 514 19.89 -29.08 -27.24
CA HIS A 514 21.26 -28.78 -26.83
C HIS A 514 22.03 -27.98 -27.90
N GLU A 515 21.80 -28.28 -29.18
CA GLU A 515 22.40 -27.54 -30.29
C GLU A 515 21.87 -26.10 -30.33
N ARG A 516 20.57 -25.90 -30.06
CA ARG A 516 19.94 -24.56 -29.95
C ARG A 516 20.52 -23.74 -28.80
N ILE A 517 20.69 -24.31 -27.61
CA ILE A 517 21.35 -23.63 -26.48
C ILE A 517 22.78 -23.23 -26.86
N THR A 518 23.54 -24.15 -27.45
CA THR A 518 24.94 -23.93 -27.82
C THR A 518 25.07 -22.83 -28.87
N ARG A 519 24.19 -22.86 -29.89
CA ARG A 519 24.09 -21.82 -30.91
C ARG A 519 23.73 -20.47 -30.30
N ALA A 520 22.73 -20.44 -29.41
CA ALA A 520 22.29 -19.23 -28.74
C ALA A 520 23.41 -18.60 -27.89
N ARG A 521 24.08 -19.38 -27.06
CA ARG A 521 25.22 -18.92 -26.23
C ARG A 521 26.37 -18.37 -27.07
N LYS A 522 26.73 -19.05 -28.18
CA LYS A 522 27.80 -18.62 -29.08
C LYS A 522 27.49 -17.27 -29.74
N GLU A 523 26.24 -17.06 -30.16
CA GLU A 523 25.79 -15.81 -30.77
C GLU A 523 25.69 -14.65 -29.76
N ILE A 524 25.24 -14.92 -28.52
CA ILE A 524 25.27 -13.93 -27.42
C ILE A 524 26.71 -13.49 -27.14
N GLY A 525 27.63 -14.45 -26.98
CA GLY A 525 29.04 -14.16 -26.71
C GLY A 525 29.77 -13.44 -27.85
N ALA A 526 29.44 -13.75 -29.11
CA ALA A 526 30.04 -13.11 -30.28
C ALA A 526 29.64 -11.63 -30.45
N LYS A 527 28.45 -11.22 -29.98
CA LYS A 527 27.98 -9.83 -30.03
C LYS A 527 28.42 -9.00 -28.81
N LEU A 528 28.42 -9.59 -27.62
CA LEU A 528 28.99 -8.95 -26.43
C LEU A 528 30.49 -8.65 -26.57
N SER A 529 31.20 -9.45 -27.38
CA SER A 529 32.60 -9.17 -27.71
C SER A 529 32.79 -8.04 -28.73
N PHE A 530 31.74 -7.63 -29.46
CA PHE A 530 31.74 -6.53 -30.43
C PHE A 530 31.36 -5.17 -29.80
N GLU A 531 30.55 -5.16 -28.73
CA GLU A 531 30.10 -3.95 -27.99
C GLU A 531 31.03 -3.54 -26.82
N ARG A 532 32.31 -3.94 -26.82
CA ARG A 532 33.26 -3.65 -25.72
C ARG A 532 33.51 -2.14 -25.56
N ALA A 533 32.90 -1.53 -24.55
CA ALA A 533 33.30 -0.22 -24.03
C ALA A 533 33.50 -0.17 -22.50
N ASN A 534 33.08 -1.16 -21.71
CA ASN A 534 33.43 -1.17 -20.28
C ASN A 534 33.48 -2.59 -19.67
N PRO A 535 34.59 -3.03 -19.05
CA PRO A 535 34.70 -4.35 -18.41
C PRO A 535 33.82 -4.53 -17.17
N ASP A 536 33.36 -3.44 -16.54
CA ASP A 536 32.57 -3.45 -15.30
C ASP A 536 31.08 -3.82 -15.49
N ASP A 537 30.58 -3.86 -16.74
CA ASP A 537 29.16 -4.15 -17.02
C ASP A 537 28.81 -5.65 -17.03
N PHE A 538 29.81 -6.53 -17.02
CA PHE A 538 29.57 -7.96 -16.99
C PHE A 538 29.60 -8.53 -15.56
N LYS A 539 28.50 -8.34 -14.84
CA LYS A 539 28.23 -9.16 -13.65
C LYS A 539 27.99 -10.60 -14.12
N GLY A 540 28.92 -11.50 -13.78
CA GLY A 540 28.93 -12.90 -14.23
C GLY A 540 27.69 -13.73 -13.82
N PRO A 541 27.72 -15.07 -13.95
CA PRO A 541 26.57 -15.97 -13.74
C PRO A 541 25.95 -15.94 -12.32
N ASN A 542 26.55 -15.19 -11.39
CA ASN A 542 26.05 -14.94 -10.03
C ASN A 542 25.48 -13.52 -9.88
N PHE A 543 24.96 -12.93 -10.95
CA PHE A 543 24.32 -11.63 -10.89
C PHE A 543 23.12 -11.68 -9.92
N ASP A 544 23.11 -10.79 -8.93
CA ASP A 544 21.95 -10.56 -8.05
C ASP A 544 21.12 -9.39 -8.58
N PRO A 545 19.97 -9.66 -9.22
CA PRO A 545 19.01 -8.64 -9.62
C PRO A 545 18.57 -7.68 -8.51
N CYS A 546 18.62 -8.05 -7.22
CA CYS A 546 18.34 -7.09 -6.13
C CYS A 546 19.36 -5.94 -6.05
N THR A 547 20.47 -6.00 -6.82
CA THR A 547 21.41 -4.88 -6.95
C THR A 547 20.91 -3.79 -7.90
N LEU A 548 19.97 -4.08 -8.80
CA LEU A 548 19.40 -3.11 -9.74
C LEU A 548 18.50 -2.09 -9.04
N GLU A 549 18.53 -0.85 -9.53
CA GLU A 549 17.60 0.19 -9.10
C GLU A 549 16.17 -0.17 -9.49
N GLY A 550 15.19 0.15 -8.63
CA GLY A 550 13.81 -0.35 -8.73
C GLY A 550 13.64 -1.77 -8.15
N VAL A 551 14.46 -2.74 -8.58
CA VAL A 551 14.40 -4.14 -8.11
C VAL A 551 14.77 -4.25 -6.62
N ARG A 552 15.78 -3.48 -6.18
CA ARG A 552 16.22 -3.41 -4.79
C ARG A 552 15.10 -3.10 -3.81
N GLU A 553 14.21 -2.16 -4.15
CA GLU A 553 13.15 -1.71 -3.25
C GLU A 553 12.04 -2.76 -3.13
N VAL A 554 11.72 -3.46 -4.22
CA VAL A 554 10.83 -4.62 -4.19
C VAL A 554 11.43 -5.77 -3.39
N CYS A 555 12.73 -6.05 -3.53
CA CYS A 555 13.42 -7.05 -2.71
C CYS A 555 13.36 -6.73 -1.21
N LYS A 556 13.54 -5.45 -0.81
CA LYS A 556 13.36 -5.02 0.59
C LYS A 556 11.93 -5.21 1.08
N LEU A 557 10.94 -4.89 0.23
CA LEU A 557 9.53 -5.07 0.54
C LEU A 557 9.21 -6.53 0.83
N PHE A 558 9.60 -7.45 -0.06
CA PHE A 558 9.34 -8.89 0.13
C PHE A 558 10.05 -9.45 1.36
N ARG A 559 11.28 -8.99 1.64
CA ARG A 559 11.97 -9.35 2.88
C ARG A 559 11.13 -8.97 4.09
N LYS A 560 10.48 -7.81 4.08
CA LYS A 560 9.57 -7.39 5.15
C LYS A 560 8.29 -8.24 5.22
N VAL A 561 7.72 -8.65 4.07
CA VAL A 561 6.50 -9.49 4.00
C VAL A 561 6.77 -10.87 4.61
N PHE A 562 7.74 -11.61 4.09
CA PHE A 562 7.87 -13.04 4.36
C PHE A 562 8.66 -13.38 5.64
N THR A 563 9.19 -12.37 6.34
CA THR A 563 10.01 -12.59 7.55
C THR A 563 9.31 -12.27 8.87
N ASN A 564 8.19 -11.53 8.87
CA ASN A 564 7.51 -11.11 10.08
C ASN A 564 6.11 -11.71 10.18
N ASP A 565 5.85 -12.49 11.24
CA ASP A 565 4.57 -13.15 11.49
C ASP A 565 3.58 -12.28 12.30
N PHE A 566 3.96 -11.04 12.62
CA PHE A 566 3.16 -10.07 13.38
C PHE A 566 2.58 -8.98 12.47
N PRO A 567 1.44 -8.37 12.86
CA PRO A 567 0.89 -7.26 12.12
C PRO A 567 1.91 -6.14 11.94
N LEU A 568 1.93 -5.51 10.76
CA LEU A 568 2.83 -4.39 10.52
C LEU A 568 2.45 -3.13 11.30
N VAL A 569 1.15 -2.94 11.53
CA VAL A 569 0.59 -1.81 12.29
C VAL A 569 -0.19 -2.39 13.46
N ASP A 570 0.45 -2.32 14.62
CA ASP A 570 -0.01 -2.78 15.93
C ASP A 570 0.69 -1.86 16.94
N LEU A 571 -0.05 -0.92 17.53
CA LEU A 571 0.50 0.16 18.36
C LEU A 571 0.61 -0.22 19.84
N ASP A 572 -0.21 -1.14 20.31
CA ASP A 572 -0.22 -1.61 21.70
C ASP A 572 0.38 -3.01 21.89
N ASN A 573 0.77 -3.64 20.78
CA ASN A 573 1.48 -4.90 20.71
C ASN A 573 0.65 -6.09 21.23
N ASP A 574 -0.65 -6.07 20.93
CA ASP A 574 -1.62 -7.13 21.24
C ASP A 574 -1.76 -8.18 20.12
N THR A 575 -1.03 -8.01 19.02
CA THR A 575 -0.99 -8.84 17.81
C THR A 575 -2.23 -8.79 16.92
N TYR A 576 -3.15 -7.85 17.16
CA TYR A 576 -4.24 -7.49 16.27
C TYR A 576 -3.93 -6.17 15.55
N SER A 577 -4.81 -5.75 14.63
CA SER A 577 -4.61 -4.49 13.89
C SER A 577 -5.94 -3.79 13.65
N ALA A 578 -6.01 -2.50 14.01
CA ALA A 578 -7.21 -1.69 13.78
C ALA A 578 -7.26 -1.05 12.38
N LEU A 579 -6.12 -0.93 11.69
CA LEU A 579 -5.99 -0.08 10.51
C LEU A 579 -5.60 -0.80 9.23
N THR A 580 -5.02 -2.00 9.32
CA THR A 580 -4.55 -2.76 8.15
C THR A 580 -5.33 -4.06 7.96
N GLU A 581 -5.77 -4.32 6.72
CA GLU A 581 -6.37 -5.61 6.33
C GLU A 581 -5.28 -6.61 5.94
N ALA A 582 -4.26 -6.20 5.19
CA ALA A 582 -3.12 -7.05 4.80
C ALA A 582 -2.01 -7.07 5.88
N TRP A 583 -0.82 -7.61 5.56
CA TRP A 583 0.35 -7.61 6.47
C TRP A 583 0.06 -8.22 7.84
N ARG A 584 -0.54 -9.42 7.87
CA ARG A 584 -0.95 -10.11 9.11
C ARG A 584 -1.97 -9.35 9.96
N GLY A 585 -2.63 -8.32 9.40
CA GLY A 585 -3.70 -7.54 10.05
C GLY A 585 -5.08 -8.23 10.01
N SER A 586 -6.14 -7.44 9.81
CA SER A 586 -7.53 -7.90 9.99
C SER A 586 -8.05 -8.94 8.97
N SER A 587 -7.32 -9.25 7.90
CA SER A 587 -7.63 -10.43 7.07
C SER A 587 -7.30 -11.74 7.79
N TRP A 588 -6.32 -11.71 8.69
CA TRP A 588 -5.80 -12.86 9.42
C TRP A 588 -6.47 -13.00 10.79
N ARG A 589 -6.82 -11.89 11.43
CA ARG A 589 -7.38 -11.87 12.78
C ARG A 589 -8.54 -10.90 12.90
N GLY A 590 -9.30 -11.00 13.98
CA GLY A 590 -10.31 -10.02 14.34
C GLY A 590 -9.81 -8.59 14.23
N LYS A 591 -10.66 -7.69 13.75
CA LYS A 591 -10.30 -6.27 13.71
C LYS A 591 -10.29 -5.70 15.12
N ASP A 592 -9.14 -5.19 15.53
CA ASP A 592 -8.99 -4.47 16.79
C ASP A 592 -9.79 -3.15 16.79
N CYS A 593 -10.47 -2.93 17.91
CA CYS A 593 -11.31 -1.79 18.18
C CYS A 593 -10.59 -0.69 19.00
N ASP A 594 -9.44 -0.99 19.61
CA ASP A 594 -8.68 -0.11 20.49
C ASP A 594 -7.15 -0.29 20.43
N ASP A 595 -6.54 0.14 19.33
CA ASP A 595 -5.08 0.05 19.02
C ASP A 595 -4.21 0.98 19.89
N ILE A 596 -4.52 1.11 21.17
CA ILE A 596 -3.75 1.85 22.18
C ILE A 596 -3.75 1.12 23.53
N ASN A 597 -4.56 0.07 23.69
CA ASN A 597 -4.72 -0.65 24.93
C ASN A 597 -4.81 -2.15 24.67
N HIS A 598 -3.67 -2.83 24.83
CA HIS A 598 -3.47 -4.27 24.60
C HIS A 598 -4.39 -5.22 25.38
N LEU A 599 -5.22 -4.68 26.26
CA LEU A 599 -6.19 -5.39 27.07
C LEU A 599 -7.59 -5.41 26.45
N ASN A 600 -7.77 -4.68 25.34
CA ASN A 600 -9.00 -4.52 24.62
C ASN A 600 -8.80 -5.08 23.20
N HIS A 601 -9.22 -6.32 22.96
CA HIS A 601 -9.00 -6.98 21.68
C HIS A 601 -10.03 -8.09 21.46
N PRO A 602 -10.20 -8.57 20.21
CA PRO A 602 -11.05 -9.71 19.93
C PRO A 602 -10.79 -10.90 20.87
N GLY A 603 -11.87 -11.35 21.51
CA GLY A 603 -11.87 -12.50 22.42
C GLY A 603 -11.36 -12.26 23.84
N ALA A 604 -11.09 -11.00 24.23
CA ALA A 604 -10.88 -10.65 25.64
C ALA A 604 -12.15 -10.90 26.48
N LYS A 605 -12.00 -11.08 27.80
CA LYS A 605 -13.15 -11.09 28.72
C LYS A 605 -13.71 -9.67 28.89
N PRO A 606 -15.05 -9.48 28.81
CA PRO A 606 -15.68 -8.18 29.05
C PRO A 606 -15.27 -7.53 30.36
N ARG A 607 -14.84 -6.27 30.29
CA ARG A 607 -14.38 -5.47 31.42
C ARG A 607 -15.54 -4.69 32.02
N LYS A 608 -15.99 -5.13 33.21
CA LYS A 608 -17.14 -4.54 33.92
C LYS A 608 -18.42 -4.56 33.06
N GLY A 609 -18.60 -5.63 32.29
CA GLY A 609 -19.75 -5.85 31.41
C GLY A 609 -19.83 -4.87 30.23
N ASP A 610 -18.71 -4.25 29.86
CA ASP A 610 -18.57 -3.36 28.70
C ASP A 610 -19.56 -2.19 28.71
N VAL A 611 -19.83 -1.67 29.90
CA VAL A 611 -20.76 -0.55 30.12
C VAL A 611 -20.33 0.73 29.39
N VAL A 612 -19.02 0.96 29.30
CA VAL A 612 -18.45 2.21 28.76
C VAL A 612 -17.77 1.99 27.41
N PHE A 613 -17.04 0.89 27.27
CA PHE A 613 -16.23 0.58 26.11
C PHE A 613 -16.35 -0.92 25.80
N ASP A 614 -16.36 -1.24 24.51
CA ASP A 614 -16.35 -2.59 23.97
C ASP A 614 -14.93 -3.15 24.07
N SER A 615 -14.65 -3.92 25.11
CA SER A 615 -13.30 -4.40 25.43
C SER A 615 -12.93 -5.68 24.68
N ASN A 616 -13.91 -6.41 24.14
CA ASN A 616 -13.66 -7.63 23.38
C ASN A 616 -13.92 -7.48 21.88
N CYS A 617 -14.17 -6.25 21.43
CA CYS A 617 -14.39 -5.84 20.05
C CYS A 617 -15.54 -6.55 19.33
N ASN A 618 -16.48 -7.15 20.08
CA ASN A 618 -17.59 -7.88 19.51
C ASN A 618 -18.77 -6.97 19.12
N GLY A 619 -18.66 -5.66 19.33
CA GLY A 619 -19.65 -4.65 18.98
C GLY A 619 -20.78 -4.48 19.99
N ILE A 620 -20.78 -5.19 21.12
CA ILE A 620 -21.81 -5.16 22.14
C ILE A 620 -21.27 -4.41 23.36
N HIS A 621 -21.88 -3.27 23.67
CA HIS A 621 -21.49 -2.45 24.82
C HIS A 621 -22.66 -1.58 25.31
N GLY A 622 -22.55 -1.03 26.51
CA GLY A 622 -23.56 -0.16 27.12
C GLY A 622 -24.51 -0.88 28.08
N ARG A 623 -25.67 -0.26 28.34
CA ARG A 623 -26.68 -0.75 29.30
C ARG A 623 -28.06 -0.75 28.68
N ASP A 624 -28.88 -1.71 29.10
CA ASP A 624 -30.31 -1.67 28.83
C ASP A 624 -30.93 -0.41 29.44
N PRO A 625 -31.60 0.45 28.64
CA PRO A 625 -32.19 1.69 29.15
C PRO A 625 -33.33 1.47 30.15
N VAL A 626 -33.91 0.27 30.24
CA VAL A 626 -35.04 -0.03 31.14
C VAL A 626 -34.57 -0.51 32.50
N PHE A 627 -33.77 -1.59 32.55
CA PHE A 627 -33.33 -2.22 33.79
C PHE A 627 -31.93 -1.81 34.22
N GLY A 628 -31.16 -1.15 33.34
CA GLY A 628 -29.81 -0.66 33.64
C GLY A 628 -28.74 -1.75 33.65
N GLU A 629 -29.07 -3.00 33.34
CA GLU A 629 -28.10 -4.10 33.26
C GLU A 629 -27.17 -3.94 32.04
N PRO A 630 -25.88 -4.33 32.12
CA PRO A 630 -24.97 -4.28 30.98
C PRO A 630 -25.44 -5.22 29.87
N PHE A 631 -25.40 -4.76 28.61
CA PHE A 631 -25.86 -5.57 27.49
C PHE A 631 -25.04 -6.85 27.30
N GLU A 632 -23.73 -6.78 27.54
CA GLU A 632 -22.84 -7.93 27.42
C GLU A 632 -23.18 -9.03 28.43
N GLU A 633 -23.58 -8.63 29.64
CA GLU A 633 -24.04 -9.57 30.66
C GLU A 633 -25.41 -10.17 30.31
N LEU A 634 -26.34 -9.35 29.82
CA LEU A 634 -27.70 -9.77 29.46
C LEU A 634 -27.77 -10.67 28.22
N LEU A 635 -26.90 -10.42 27.23
CA LEU A 635 -27.01 -11.02 25.89
C LEU A 635 -26.05 -12.20 25.67
N CYS A 636 -24.94 -12.26 26.40
CA CYS A 636 -23.86 -13.19 26.09
C CYS A 636 -23.50 -14.15 27.24
N LYS A 637 -23.66 -13.77 28.51
CA LYS A 637 -23.22 -14.56 29.67
C LYS A 637 -23.72 -16.01 29.70
N ASP A 638 -24.99 -16.23 29.38
CA ASP A 638 -25.60 -17.58 29.44
C ASP A 638 -25.22 -18.47 28.26
N ALA A 639 -24.99 -17.85 27.09
CA ALA A 639 -24.56 -18.54 25.87
C ALA A 639 -23.05 -18.88 25.92
N GLY A 640 -22.27 -18.07 26.63
CA GLY A 640 -20.81 -18.16 26.70
C GLY A 640 -20.15 -17.46 25.51
N TYR A 641 -18.84 -17.64 25.42
CA TYR A 641 -17.98 -17.11 24.34
C TYR A 641 -17.07 -18.22 23.87
N LEU A 642 -16.78 -18.24 22.57
CA LEU A 642 -15.87 -19.20 21.98
C LEU A 642 -15.22 -18.61 20.73
N GLY A 643 -13.93 -18.30 20.83
CA GLY A 643 -13.12 -17.88 19.69
C GLY A 643 -12.72 -19.05 18.79
N ILE A 644 -12.21 -18.74 17.61
CA ILE A 644 -11.62 -19.73 16.70
C ILE A 644 -10.17 -19.39 16.38
N ILE A 645 -9.30 -20.39 16.46
CA ILE A 645 -7.89 -20.24 16.11
C ILE A 645 -7.51 -21.40 15.18
N VAL A 646 -6.74 -21.13 14.13
CA VAL A 646 -6.15 -22.20 13.31
C VAL A 646 -4.63 -22.09 13.31
N LEU A 647 -3.97 -23.20 13.69
CA LEU A 647 -2.56 -23.47 13.45
C LEU A 647 -2.48 -24.27 12.15
N GLY A 648 -2.12 -23.64 11.04
CA GLY A 648 -2.23 -24.28 9.74
C GLY A 648 -1.14 -23.94 8.73
N ASP A 649 -1.28 -24.51 7.55
CA ASP A 649 -0.41 -24.32 6.41
C ASP A 649 -1.08 -23.44 5.34
N SER A 650 -0.58 -23.50 4.10
CA SER A 650 -1.13 -22.77 2.95
C SER A 650 -2.60 -23.06 2.67
N VAL A 651 -3.12 -24.23 3.05
CA VAL A 651 -4.54 -24.54 2.88
C VAL A 651 -5.37 -23.78 3.91
N ALA A 652 -4.95 -23.76 5.18
CA ALA A 652 -5.67 -23.00 6.20
C ALA A 652 -5.62 -21.48 5.95
N ALA A 653 -4.60 -20.99 5.24
CA ALA A 653 -4.48 -19.59 4.83
C ALA A 653 -5.27 -19.26 3.54
N HIS A 654 -5.77 -20.27 2.84
CA HIS A 654 -6.35 -20.16 1.49
C HIS A 654 -5.37 -19.53 0.49
N PHE A 655 -4.27 -20.21 0.21
CA PHE A 655 -3.30 -19.82 -0.82
C PHE A 655 -3.95 -19.85 -2.20
N HIS A 656 -3.92 -18.72 -2.91
CA HIS A 656 -4.50 -18.61 -4.24
C HIS A 656 -3.73 -17.64 -5.13
N ILE A 657 -3.38 -18.12 -6.33
CA ILE A 657 -2.79 -17.32 -7.40
C ILE A 657 -3.82 -17.15 -8.53
N PRO A 658 -4.26 -15.92 -8.83
CA PRO A 658 -5.24 -15.70 -9.89
C PRO A 658 -4.80 -16.26 -11.26
N PRO A 659 -5.61 -17.11 -11.92
CA PRO A 659 -5.25 -17.72 -13.20
C PRO A 659 -5.11 -16.72 -14.34
N ALA A 660 -5.74 -15.54 -14.22
CA ALA A 660 -5.59 -14.44 -15.17
C ALA A 660 -4.14 -13.94 -15.28
N TRP A 661 -3.31 -14.26 -14.31
CA TRP A 661 -1.91 -13.87 -14.26
C TRP A 661 -0.99 -14.73 -15.13
N LEU A 662 -1.39 -15.99 -15.38
CA LEU A 662 -0.66 -16.94 -16.21
C LEU A 662 -1.40 -17.28 -17.52
N THR A 663 -2.46 -16.54 -17.86
CA THR A 663 -3.26 -16.77 -19.06
C THR A 663 -3.20 -15.52 -19.94
N ALA A 664 -2.43 -15.56 -21.04
CA ALA A 664 -2.21 -14.40 -21.91
C ALA A 664 -3.52 -13.76 -22.43
N LEU A 665 -4.55 -14.56 -22.71
CA LEU A 665 -5.86 -14.08 -23.19
C LEU A 665 -6.66 -13.33 -22.11
N LEU A 666 -6.38 -13.57 -20.83
CA LEU A 666 -7.05 -12.93 -19.70
C LEU A 666 -6.22 -11.79 -19.09
N LEU A 667 -4.97 -11.67 -19.53
CA LEU A 667 -4.06 -10.66 -19.06
C LEU A 667 -4.57 -9.29 -19.46
N SER A 668 -4.91 -8.50 -18.47
CA SER A 668 -5.41 -7.15 -18.63
C SER A 668 -4.93 -6.36 -17.46
N ASP A 669 -5.12 -5.05 -17.53
CA ASP A 669 -4.97 -4.25 -16.34
C ASP A 669 -5.79 -4.85 -15.17
N LYS A 670 -7.12 -4.94 -15.30
CA LYS A 670 -8.01 -5.39 -14.20
C LYS A 670 -7.59 -6.67 -13.50
N ALA A 671 -6.89 -7.58 -14.18
CA ALA A 671 -6.39 -8.81 -13.59
C ALA A 671 -5.51 -8.58 -12.34
N PHE A 672 -5.06 -7.36 -12.10
CA PHE A 672 -4.07 -7.06 -11.10
C PHE A 672 -4.32 -5.77 -10.31
N GLU A 673 -5.53 -5.24 -10.41
CA GLU A 673 -5.98 -4.07 -9.66
C GLU A 673 -5.69 -4.20 -8.14
N ASN A 674 -5.60 -5.44 -7.65
CA ASN A 674 -5.48 -5.78 -6.23
C ASN A 674 -4.18 -6.49 -5.83
N LEU A 675 -3.13 -6.59 -6.67
CA LEU A 675 -1.95 -7.39 -6.24
C LEU A 675 -1.37 -6.89 -4.94
N ALA A 676 -1.21 -5.57 -4.71
CA ALA A 676 -0.57 -5.10 -3.49
C ALA A 676 -1.18 -5.80 -2.26
N PHE A 677 -2.51 -5.85 -2.18
CA PHE A 677 -3.21 -6.63 -1.16
C PHE A 677 -2.88 -8.14 -1.17
N ILE A 678 -2.83 -8.77 -2.33
CA ILE A 678 -2.55 -10.21 -2.49
C ILE A 678 -1.11 -10.55 -2.05
N VAL A 679 -0.12 -9.79 -2.50
CA VAL A 679 1.29 -9.97 -2.13
C VAL A 679 1.55 -9.63 -0.67
N GLU A 680 0.93 -8.57 -0.15
CA GLU A 680 1.04 -8.18 1.26
C GLU A 680 0.37 -9.18 2.20
N ASN A 681 -0.45 -10.09 1.66
CA ASN A 681 -0.99 -11.27 2.33
C ASN A 681 -0.29 -12.56 1.93
N GLU A 682 0.92 -12.51 1.37
CA GLU A 682 1.71 -13.72 1.07
C GLU A 682 1.06 -14.65 0.02
N MET A 683 0.20 -14.09 -0.85
CA MET A 683 -0.69 -14.80 -1.78
C MET A 683 -1.82 -15.59 -1.11
N ASP A 684 -2.01 -15.38 0.19
CA ASP A 684 -3.06 -16.00 0.99
C ASP A 684 -4.30 -15.11 1.06
N TRP A 685 -5.43 -15.76 1.29
CA TRP A 685 -6.75 -15.12 1.36
C TRP A 685 -7.50 -15.58 2.62
N PRO A 686 -6.93 -15.39 3.82
CA PRO A 686 -7.47 -15.92 5.08
C PRO A 686 -8.89 -15.43 5.38
N GLN A 687 -9.26 -14.26 4.86
CA GLN A 687 -10.61 -13.69 4.94
C GLN A 687 -11.68 -14.44 4.12
N LEU A 688 -11.28 -15.39 3.29
CA LEU A 688 -12.14 -16.30 2.51
C LEU A 688 -11.91 -17.79 2.88
N SER A 689 -10.99 -18.07 3.81
CA SER A 689 -10.57 -19.43 4.14
C SER A 689 -11.63 -20.25 4.87
N LEU A 690 -11.49 -21.58 4.78
CA LEU A 690 -12.26 -22.61 5.48
C LEU A 690 -12.47 -22.30 6.98
N TYR A 691 -11.42 -21.89 7.69
CA TYR A 691 -11.51 -21.74 9.15
C TYR A 691 -11.97 -20.34 9.54
N THR A 692 -11.32 -19.30 9.04
CA THR A 692 -11.46 -17.92 9.54
C THR A 692 -12.09 -16.95 8.55
N GLY A 693 -12.55 -17.43 7.40
CA GLY A 693 -13.11 -16.57 6.37
C GLY A 693 -14.34 -15.82 6.85
N TYR A 694 -14.29 -14.50 6.92
CA TYR A 694 -15.42 -13.67 7.38
C TYR A 694 -16.24 -13.08 6.23
N LEU A 695 -15.78 -13.19 4.99
CA LEU A 695 -16.49 -12.70 3.81
C LEU A 695 -17.28 -13.83 3.14
N ARG A 696 -18.61 -13.81 3.21
CA ARG A 696 -19.47 -14.79 2.51
C ARG A 696 -19.34 -14.80 0.99
N SER A 697 -18.82 -13.73 0.42
CA SER A 697 -18.59 -13.64 -1.02
C SER A 697 -17.34 -12.84 -1.25
N SER A 698 -16.50 -13.31 -2.16
CA SER A 698 -15.33 -12.54 -2.54
C SER A 698 -15.76 -11.21 -3.15
N ARG A 699 -15.26 -10.12 -2.55
CA ARG A 699 -15.36 -8.77 -3.10
C ARG A 699 -14.31 -8.51 -4.20
N TRP A 700 -13.37 -9.44 -4.38
CA TRP A 700 -12.30 -9.31 -5.36
C TRP A 700 -12.69 -10.00 -6.67
N PRO A 701 -12.59 -9.30 -7.82
CA PRO A 701 -12.98 -9.89 -9.09
C PRO A 701 -12.15 -11.11 -9.53
N MET A 702 -10.99 -11.32 -8.89
CA MET A 702 -9.97 -12.31 -9.26
C MET A 702 -10.20 -13.70 -8.71
N GLU A 703 -10.80 -13.80 -7.52
CA GLU A 703 -11.25 -15.06 -6.94
C GLU A 703 -12.75 -14.93 -6.73
N ARG A 704 -13.57 -15.56 -7.58
CA ARG A 704 -15.03 -15.41 -7.55
C ARG A 704 -15.66 -16.64 -6.98
N GLY A 705 -16.39 -16.46 -5.89
CA GLY A 705 -17.12 -17.56 -5.28
C GLY A 705 -17.89 -17.14 -4.05
N HIS A 706 -18.73 -18.08 -3.62
CA HIS A 706 -19.26 -18.08 -2.28
C HIS A 706 -18.23 -18.70 -1.35
N SER A 707 -17.95 -18.04 -0.24
CA SER A 707 -17.12 -18.56 0.84
C SER A 707 -18.04 -18.87 2.02
N ASP A 708 -17.68 -19.91 2.76
CA ASP A 708 -18.28 -20.28 4.03
C ASP A 708 -17.15 -20.73 4.95
N SER A 709 -17.31 -20.58 6.26
CA SER A 709 -16.24 -20.86 7.21
C SER A 709 -16.74 -21.30 8.57
N ILE A 710 -15.85 -21.92 9.35
CA ILE A 710 -16.16 -22.29 10.73
C ILE A 710 -16.38 -21.04 11.61
N TYR A 711 -15.62 -19.96 11.38
CA TYR A 711 -15.84 -18.67 12.05
C TYR A 711 -17.26 -18.14 11.84
N LEU A 712 -17.73 -18.07 10.58
CA LEU A 712 -19.07 -17.54 10.27
C LEU A 712 -20.17 -18.40 10.90
N LYS A 713 -20.00 -19.72 10.92
CA LYS A 713 -20.95 -20.64 11.57
C LYS A 713 -20.94 -20.50 13.10
N LEU A 714 -19.77 -20.30 13.72
CA LEU A 714 -19.67 -19.98 15.16
C LEU A 714 -20.32 -18.64 15.50
N TRP A 715 -20.15 -17.62 14.68
CA TRP A 715 -20.82 -16.34 14.84
C TRP A 715 -22.34 -16.47 14.65
N GLU A 716 -22.83 -17.17 13.62
CA GLU A 716 -24.27 -17.42 13.43
C GLU A 716 -24.89 -18.17 14.62
N ARG A 717 -24.13 -19.09 15.23
CA ARG A 717 -24.54 -19.82 16.42
C ARG A 717 -24.61 -18.91 17.64
N ASN A 718 -23.66 -17.99 17.80
CA ASN A 718 -23.63 -17.01 18.88
C ASN A 718 -22.97 -15.70 18.42
N HIS A 719 -23.77 -14.66 18.24
CA HIS A 719 -23.30 -13.37 17.74
C HIS A 719 -22.28 -12.70 18.69
N CYS A 720 -22.17 -13.13 19.95
CA CYS A 720 -21.16 -12.63 20.89
C CYS A 720 -19.71 -13.04 20.52
N ASN A 721 -19.54 -14.00 19.61
CA ASN A 721 -18.24 -14.43 19.08
C ASN A 721 -17.72 -13.53 17.93
N HIS A 722 -18.38 -12.40 17.66
CA HIS A 722 -18.00 -11.47 16.60
C HIS A 722 -16.52 -11.06 16.72
N ARG A 723 -15.80 -11.10 15.58
CA ARG A 723 -14.36 -10.88 15.42
C ARG A 723 -13.41 -11.84 16.12
N ASP A 724 -13.86 -12.77 16.94
CA ASP A 724 -12.96 -13.66 17.69
C ASP A 724 -12.41 -14.80 16.81
N TYR A 725 -11.64 -14.44 15.78
CA TYR A 725 -10.93 -15.35 14.88
C TYR A 725 -9.44 -15.01 14.80
N GLN A 726 -8.60 -16.05 14.71
CA GLN A 726 -7.16 -15.93 14.45
C GLN A 726 -6.69 -17.02 13.47
N ASN A 727 -6.18 -16.58 12.33
CA ASN A 727 -5.50 -17.43 11.35
C ASN A 727 -4.00 -17.30 11.54
N LEU A 728 -3.39 -18.30 12.18
CA LEU A 728 -1.95 -18.35 12.42
C LEU A 728 -1.26 -19.22 11.38
N ALA A 729 -1.89 -19.43 10.22
CA ALA A 729 -1.37 -20.30 9.19
C ALA A 729 -0.23 -19.66 8.41
N LYS A 730 0.67 -20.49 7.89
CA LYS A 730 1.82 -20.04 7.11
C LYS A 730 2.16 -21.00 5.98
N ASN A 731 2.45 -20.44 4.82
CA ASN A 731 2.93 -21.20 3.66
C ASN A 731 4.22 -21.98 4.03
N GLY A 732 4.19 -23.29 3.80
CA GLY A 732 5.28 -24.21 4.15
C GLY A 732 5.33 -24.68 5.60
N ALA A 733 4.39 -24.27 6.47
CA ALA A 733 4.38 -24.69 7.87
C ALA A 733 4.29 -26.22 8.03
N GLN A 734 5.13 -26.78 8.88
CA GLN A 734 5.19 -28.21 9.22
C GLN A 734 5.01 -28.44 10.73
N SER A 735 4.80 -29.69 11.15
CA SER A 735 4.52 -30.03 12.54
C SER A 735 5.52 -29.47 13.57
N PHE A 736 6.82 -29.42 13.25
CA PHE A 736 7.85 -28.89 14.18
C PHE A 736 7.83 -27.35 14.32
N GLU A 737 7.19 -26.64 13.39
CA GLU A 737 7.06 -25.17 13.43
C GLU A 737 5.83 -24.72 14.20
N ALA A 738 4.86 -25.60 14.42
CA ALA A 738 3.63 -25.27 15.13
C ALA A 738 3.93 -24.63 16.49
N ASN A 739 4.70 -25.29 17.35
CA ASN A 739 5.05 -24.77 18.67
C ASN A 739 6.04 -23.59 18.62
N SER A 740 7.07 -23.69 17.78
CA SER A 740 8.20 -22.76 17.78
C SER A 740 7.93 -21.44 17.04
N LYS A 741 7.02 -21.46 16.06
CA LYS A 741 6.66 -20.30 15.22
C LYS A 741 5.18 -19.94 15.34
N LEU A 742 4.26 -20.86 15.04
CA LEU A 742 2.84 -20.49 14.89
C LEU A 742 2.22 -20.01 16.21
N ILE A 743 2.35 -20.80 17.29
CA ILE A 743 1.80 -20.42 18.60
C ILE A 743 2.51 -19.16 19.17
N ARG A 744 3.72 -18.82 18.73
CA ARG A 744 4.41 -17.60 19.20
C ARG A 744 3.63 -16.33 18.86
N SER A 745 2.93 -16.33 17.73
CA SER A 745 2.11 -15.21 17.28
C SER A 745 0.67 -15.26 17.81
N MET A 746 0.29 -16.30 18.55
CA MET A 746 -1.07 -16.47 19.09
C MET A 746 -1.36 -15.42 20.17
N ALA A 747 -2.50 -14.73 20.06
CA ALA A 747 -3.04 -13.88 21.11
C ALA A 747 -4.09 -14.67 21.92
N ARG A 748 -3.65 -15.29 23.01
CA ARG A 748 -4.55 -15.80 24.03
C ARG A 748 -3.89 -15.82 25.41
N ASP A 749 -4.47 -15.09 26.35
CA ASP A 749 -4.09 -15.11 27.76
C ASP A 749 -5.03 -16.04 28.55
N PRO A 750 -4.50 -17.03 29.30
CA PRO A 750 -5.31 -17.99 30.05
C PRO A 750 -6.32 -17.38 31.03
N ASN A 751 -6.02 -16.19 31.56
CA ASN A 751 -6.79 -15.55 32.61
C ASN A 751 -7.67 -14.43 32.08
N LEU A 752 -7.19 -13.69 31.07
CA LEU A 752 -7.86 -12.49 30.57
C LEU A 752 -8.78 -12.75 29.39
N ASP A 753 -8.61 -13.86 28.67
CA ASP A 753 -9.34 -14.12 27.43
C ASP A 753 -10.36 -15.24 27.55
N GLN A 754 -11.29 -15.27 26.59
CA GLN A 754 -12.30 -16.29 26.46
C GLN A 754 -11.71 -17.60 25.92
N PRO A 755 -12.34 -18.77 26.17
CA PRO A 755 -11.92 -20.02 25.57
C PRO A 755 -11.92 -19.97 24.03
N ALA A 756 -11.18 -20.89 23.39
CA ALA A 756 -11.11 -20.98 21.94
C ALA A 756 -11.23 -22.41 21.43
N LEU A 757 -11.83 -22.55 20.24
CA LEU A 757 -11.79 -23.74 19.41
C LEU A 757 -10.57 -23.65 18.49
N VAL A 758 -9.56 -24.46 18.75
CA VAL A 758 -8.28 -24.45 18.03
C VAL A 758 -8.23 -25.61 17.04
N PHE A 759 -7.96 -25.32 15.77
CA PHE A 759 -7.67 -26.33 14.76
C PHE A 759 -6.17 -26.45 14.54
N TYR A 760 -5.64 -27.65 14.70
CA TYR A 760 -4.33 -28.04 14.20
C TYR A 760 -4.52 -28.66 12.81
N SER A 761 -4.23 -27.89 11.76
CA SER A 761 -4.52 -28.23 10.36
C SER A 761 -3.27 -28.08 9.49
N LEU A 762 -2.24 -28.86 9.81
CA LEU A 762 -1.02 -29.02 9.00
C LEU A 762 -1.15 -30.29 8.17
N ILE A 763 -1.80 -30.17 7.00
CA ILE A 763 -2.39 -31.32 6.30
C ILE A 763 -1.53 -31.86 5.16
N GLY A 764 -0.44 -31.17 4.80
CA GLY A 764 0.40 -31.54 3.66
C GLY A 764 1.90 -31.54 3.91
N ASN A 765 2.47 -30.45 4.45
CA ASN A 765 3.92 -30.22 4.38
C ASN A 765 4.78 -31.26 5.11
N ASP A 766 4.25 -31.99 6.09
CA ASP A 766 4.97 -33.09 6.74
C ASP A 766 5.30 -34.27 5.80
N VAL A 767 4.58 -34.38 4.66
CA VAL A 767 4.85 -35.35 3.58
C VAL A 767 5.18 -34.69 2.24
N CYS A 768 4.97 -33.38 2.12
CA CYS A 768 5.23 -32.58 0.92
C CYS A 768 6.51 -31.76 1.06
N GLN A 769 7.48 -32.05 0.20
CA GLN A 769 8.72 -31.30 0.10
C GLN A 769 9.17 -31.17 -1.36
N ALA A 770 10.02 -30.20 -1.65
CA ALA A 770 10.56 -29.97 -2.99
C ALA A 770 11.71 -30.92 -3.36
N VAL A 771 12.37 -31.51 -2.36
CA VAL A 771 13.51 -32.40 -2.55
C VAL A 771 13.04 -33.77 -3.05
N PRO A 772 13.68 -34.38 -4.06
CA PRO A 772 13.27 -35.65 -4.68
C PRO A 772 13.68 -36.85 -3.82
N SER A 773 13.19 -36.89 -2.58
CA SER A 773 13.48 -37.93 -1.61
C SER A 773 12.26 -38.16 -0.73
N LEU A 774 12.03 -39.39 -0.29
CA LEU A 774 11.03 -39.72 0.73
C LEU A 774 11.67 -40.03 2.09
N ASN A 775 13.01 -39.94 2.19
CA ASN A 775 13.72 -40.28 3.42
C ASN A 775 13.69 -39.15 4.46
N ASN A 776 13.51 -37.90 4.00
CA ASN A 776 13.59 -36.70 4.84
C ASN A 776 12.22 -36.11 5.20
N ILE A 777 11.13 -36.80 4.88
CA ILE A 777 9.78 -36.39 5.31
C ILE A 777 9.53 -36.86 6.75
N THR A 778 8.65 -36.16 7.48
CA THR A 778 8.41 -36.37 8.92
C THR A 778 8.12 -37.83 9.24
N THR A 779 8.79 -38.39 10.24
CA THR A 779 8.52 -39.76 10.71
C THR A 779 7.39 -39.77 11.75
N PRO A 780 6.73 -40.91 11.97
CA PRO A 780 5.72 -41.04 13.04
C PRO A 780 6.23 -40.61 14.42
N GLU A 781 7.48 -40.92 14.76
CA GLU A 781 8.10 -40.55 16.04
C GLU A 781 8.33 -39.05 16.15
N GLN A 782 8.76 -38.41 15.05
CA GLN A 782 8.91 -36.96 14.98
C GLN A 782 7.55 -36.27 15.08
N MET A 783 6.54 -36.74 14.35
CA MET A 783 5.19 -36.21 14.42
C MET A 783 4.63 -36.30 15.84
N HIS A 784 4.80 -37.46 16.49
CA HIS A 784 4.37 -37.67 17.87
C HIS A 784 5.02 -36.65 18.81
N LYS A 785 6.34 -36.47 18.71
CA LYS A 785 7.07 -35.47 19.50
C LYS A 785 6.57 -34.05 19.23
N ASN A 786 6.48 -33.66 17.96
CA ASN A 786 6.12 -32.30 17.54
C ASN A 786 4.71 -31.91 17.99
N VAL A 787 3.75 -32.84 17.86
CA VAL A 787 2.36 -32.62 18.27
C VAL A 787 2.25 -32.52 19.78
N LEU A 788 2.92 -33.39 20.55
CA LEU A 788 2.94 -33.28 22.01
C LEU A 788 3.57 -31.96 22.48
N GLU A 789 4.67 -31.52 21.88
CA GLU A 789 5.27 -30.22 22.18
C GLU A 789 4.30 -29.06 21.91
N THR A 790 3.56 -29.13 20.80
CA THR A 790 2.54 -28.15 20.41
C THR A 790 1.39 -28.12 21.41
N LEU A 791 0.81 -29.27 21.76
CA LEU A 791 -0.28 -29.37 22.72
C LEU A 791 0.14 -28.91 24.12
N ASN A 792 1.35 -29.27 24.57
CA ASN A 792 1.93 -28.75 25.82
C ASN A 792 2.13 -27.22 25.78
N GLY A 793 2.43 -26.66 24.61
CA GLY A 793 2.54 -25.22 24.39
C GLY A 793 1.18 -24.51 24.43
N LEU A 794 0.14 -25.15 23.88
CA LEU A 794 -1.24 -24.68 23.94
C LEU A 794 -1.79 -24.72 25.36
N ASP A 795 -1.47 -25.74 26.15
CA ASP A 795 -2.04 -25.91 27.50
C ASP A 795 -1.57 -24.81 28.46
N LYS A 796 -0.47 -24.15 28.15
CA LYS A 796 0.04 -22.99 28.89
C LYS A 796 -0.59 -21.66 28.49
N ARG A 797 -1.29 -21.60 27.34
CA ARG A 797 -1.79 -20.36 26.72
C ARG A 797 -3.31 -20.31 26.64
N LEU A 798 -3.96 -21.45 26.45
CA LEU A 798 -5.41 -21.49 26.29
C LEU A 798 -6.11 -21.37 27.65
N PRO A 799 -7.17 -20.55 27.74
CA PRO A 799 -8.07 -20.55 28.89
C PRO A 799 -8.76 -21.90 29.06
N ASN A 800 -9.08 -22.26 30.31
CA ASN A 800 -9.86 -23.46 30.61
C ASN A 800 -11.24 -23.43 29.92
N GLY A 801 -11.65 -24.57 29.37
CA GLY A 801 -12.86 -24.71 28.56
C GLY A 801 -12.61 -24.54 27.06
N SER A 802 -11.34 -24.51 26.63
CA SER A 802 -10.97 -24.50 25.22
C SER A 802 -11.06 -25.91 24.64
N HIS A 803 -11.00 -26.03 23.31
CA HIS A 803 -11.02 -27.33 22.62
C HIS A 803 -10.01 -27.33 21.48
N VAL A 804 -9.26 -28.43 21.32
CA VAL A 804 -8.28 -28.59 20.25
C VAL A 804 -8.69 -29.73 19.33
N ILE A 805 -8.69 -29.47 18.03
CA ILE A 805 -9.03 -30.44 16.99
C ILE A 805 -7.82 -30.68 16.10
N LEU A 806 -7.33 -31.91 16.10
CA LEU A 806 -6.29 -32.40 15.21
C LEU A 806 -6.93 -32.88 13.91
N ILE A 807 -6.55 -32.26 12.79
CA ILE A 807 -7.01 -32.66 11.45
C ILE A 807 -5.96 -33.57 10.81
N GLY A 808 -6.41 -34.74 10.33
CA GLY A 808 -5.57 -35.68 9.60
C GLY A 808 -5.00 -35.09 8.30
N LEU A 809 -3.90 -35.68 7.83
CA LEU A 809 -3.29 -35.30 6.56
C LEU A 809 -4.14 -35.81 5.39
N VAL A 810 -4.03 -35.13 4.25
CA VAL A 810 -4.81 -35.47 3.05
C VAL A 810 -4.15 -36.55 2.19
N ASP A 811 -4.95 -37.44 1.60
CA ASP A 811 -4.51 -38.27 0.48
C ASP A 811 -4.50 -37.48 -0.84
N GLY A 812 -3.33 -36.97 -1.21
CA GLY A 812 -3.13 -36.09 -2.36
C GLY A 812 -3.01 -36.80 -3.71
N ARG A 813 -3.16 -38.14 -3.81
CA ARG A 813 -3.09 -38.86 -5.11
C ARG A 813 -4.06 -38.32 -6.15
N ILE A 814 -5.21 -37.83 -5.68
CA ILE A 814 -6.26 -37.26 -6.51
C ILE A 814 -5.79 -36.07 -7.36
N LEU A 815 -4.74 -35.36 -6.95
CA LEU A 815 -4.20 -34.20 -7.65
C LEU A 815 -3.68 -34.61 -9.03
N TYR A 816 -2.71 -35.53 -9.05
CA TYR A 816 -2.16 -36.04 -10.31
C TYR A 816 -3.24 -36.74 -11.13
N ASP A 817 -4.04 -37.63 -10.52
CA ASP A 817 -5.09 -38.39 -11.21
C ASP A 817 -6.11 -37.48 -11.91
N SER A 818 -6.41 -36.31 -11.33
CA SER A 818 -7.41 -35.37 -11.87
C SER A 818 -6.83 -34.35 -12.85
N LEU A 819 -5.54 -34.05 -12.77
CA LEU A 819 -4.92 -32.92 -13.47
C LEU A 819 -3.91 -33.30 -14.56
N HIS A 820 -3.21 -34.44 -14.47
CA HIS A 820 -2.01 -34.72 -15.29
C HIS A 820 -2.21 -34.47 -16.80
N ASN A 821 -3.34 -34.90 -17.38
CA ASN A 821 -3.66 -34.71 -18.81
C ASN A 821 -4.28 -33.35 -19.17
N ARG A 822 -4.57 -32.49 -18.19
CA ARG A 822 -5.20 -31.19 -18.41
C ARG A 822 -4.16 -30.15 -18.77
N ILE A 823 -4.58 -29.16 -19.57
CA ILE A 823 -3.73 -28.03 -19.94
C ILE A 823 -3.67 -27.04 -18.77
N HIS A 824 -2.46 -26.71 -18.35
CA HIS A 824 -2.21 -25.68 -17.34
C HIS A 824 -2.48 -24.27 -17.91
N PRO A 825 -2.89 -23.26 -17.11
CA PRO A 825 -3.10 -21.88 -17.59
C PRO A 825 -2.01 -21.33 -18.52
N ILE A 826 -0.74 -21.60 -18.23
CA ILE A 826 0.39 -21.15 -19.07
C ILE A 826 0.43 -21.82 -20.45
N GLY A 827 -0.12 -23.03 -20.60
CA GLY A 827 -0.20 -23.74 -21.88
C GLY A 827 -1.51 -23.48 -22.62
N SER A 828 -2.42 -22.65 -22.08
CA SER A 828 -3.79 -22.53 -22.58
C SER A 828 -3.90 -21.97 -24.00
N LEU A 829 -2.98 -21.10 -24.43
CA LEU A 829 -3.03 -20.49 -25.77
C LEU A 829 -2.61 -21.47 -26.87
N ARG A 830 -1.60 -22.30 -26.61
CA ARG A 830 -0.98 -23.21 -27.60
C ARG A 830 -1.31 -24.69 -27.38
N HIS A 831 -1.97 -25.01 -26.27
CA HIS A 831 -2.23 -26.37 -25.80
C HIS A 831 -0.96 -27.22 -25.67
N ASP A 832 0.13 -26.63 -25.17
CA ASP A 832 1.47 -27.20 -25.19
C ASP A 832 2.06 -27.50 -23.80
N VAL A 833 1.39 -27.10 -22.71
CA VAL A 833 1.80 -27.41 -21.33
C VAL A 833 0.66 -28.05 -20.54
N THR A 834 0.83 -29.32 -20.21
CA THR A 834 -0.03 -30.08 -19.29
C THR A 834 0.45 -29.94 -17.84
N TYR A 835 -0.39 -30.29 -16.87
CA TYR A 835 0.05 -30.34 -15.47
C TYR A 835 1.13 -31.39 -15.24
N GLU A 836 1.12 -32.53 -15.95
CA GLU A 836 2.21 -33.51 -15.87
C GLU A 836 3.56 -32.88 -16.22
N GLN A 837 3.63 -32.17 -17.34
CA GLN A 837 4.84 -31.47 -17.78
C GLN A 837 5.26 -30.38 -16.79
N LEU A 838 4.30 -29.64 -16.24
CA LEU A 838 4.59 -28.68 -15.18
C LEU A 838 5.15 -29.36 -13.93
N TYR A 839 4.58 -30.46 -13.48
CA TYR A 839 5.05 -31.19 -12.30
C TYR A 839 6.46 -31.74 -12.52
N ASP A 840 6.73 -32.35 -13.67
CA ASP A 840 8.06 -32.84 -14.03
C ASP A 840 9.09 -31.69 -14.06
N PHE A 841 8.70 -30.52 -14.57
CA PHE A 841 9.53 -29.32 -14.56
C PHE A 841 9.86 -28.85 -13.14
N LEU A 842 8.83 -28.70 -12.28
CA LEU A 842 8.99 -28.26 -10.90
C LEU A 842 9.81 -29.25 -10.06
N ASN A 843 9.63 -30.56 -10.30
CA ASN A 843 10.40 -31.62 -9.65
C ASN A 843 11.86 -31.60 -10.08
N CYS A 844 12.14 -31.42 -11.37
CA CYS A 844 13.50 -31.31 -11.90
C CYS A 844 14.26 -30.11 -11.29
N LEU A 845 13.56 -28.99 -11.12
CA LEU A 845 14.10 -27.78 -10.49
C LEU A 845 14.19 -27.85 -8.96
N GLN A 846 13.62 -28.89 -8.33
CA GLN A 846 13.48 -29.02 -6.87
C GLN A 846 12.80 -27.80 -6.22
N VAL A 847 11.72 -27.33 -6.86
CA VAL A 847 10.85 -26.25 -6.36
C VAL A 847 9.38 -26.65 -6.35
N SER A 848 9.09 -27.93 -6.58
CA SER A 848 7.75 -28.49 -6.45
C SER A 848 7.22 -28.30 -5.03
N PRO A 849 5.97 -27.83 -4.83
CA PRO A 849 5.40 -27.73 -3.49
C PRO A 849 5.21 -29.11 -2.86
N CYS A 850 5.10 -30.17 -3.67
CA CYS A 850 5.00 -31.53 -3.17
C CYS A 850 5.51 -32.55 -4.19
N PHE A 851 6.81 -32.86 -4.15
CA PHE A 851 7.43 -33.90 -5.00
C PHE A 851 6.74 -35.26 -4.88
N GLY A 852 6.19 -35.57 -3.70
CA GLY A 852 5.52 -36.84 -3.43
C GLY A 852 4.25 -37.03 -4.27
N TYR A 853 3.31 -36.09 -4.20
CA TYR A 853 2.01 -36.21 -4.88
C TYR A 853 2.03 -35.70 -6.32
N LEU A 854 2.80 -34.65 -6.61
CA LEU A 854 2.90 -34.05 -7.94
C LEU A 854 3.95 -34.79 -8.77
N ASN A 855 3.73 -36.08 -9.01
CA ASN A 855 4.73 -36.96 -9.61
C ASN A 855 4.07 -37.96 -10.55
N SER A 856 4.64 -38.22 -11.73
CA SER A 856 4.15 -39.25 -12.65
C SER A 856 4.36 -40.68 -12.12
N ASN A 857 5.34 -40.89 -11.23
CA ASN A 857 5.59 -42.18 -10.61
C ASN A 857 4.56 -42.49 -9.52
N GLU A 858 3.64 -43.40 -9.83
CA GLU A 858 2.58 -43.85 -8.91
C GLU A 858 3.14 -44.48 -7.62
N THR A 859 4.29 -45.15 -7.67
CA THR A 859 4.91 -45.74 -6.47
C THR A 859 5.33 -44.66 -5.47
N ILE A 860 5.83 -43.52 -5.96
CA ILE A 860 6.17 -42.37 -5.11
C ILE A 860 4.89 -41.82 -4.48
N ARG A 861 3.84 -41.58 -5.29
CA ARG A 861 2.55 -41.06 -4.78
C ARG A 861 1.95 -41.98 -3.71
N ASN A 862 1.94 -43.30 -3.94
CA ASN A 862 1.43 -44.29 -3.01
C ASN A 862 2.22 -44.32 -1.69
N LYS A 863 3.55 -44.22 -1.73
CA LYS A 863 4.38 -44.13 -0.51
C LYS A 863 4.16 -42.83 0.25
N THR A 864 3.92 -41.71 -0.45
CA THR A 864 3.55 -40.45 0.18
C THR A 864 2.21 -40.55 0.91
N SER A 865 1.18 -41.15 0.28
CA SER A 865 -0.11 -41.43 0.95
C SER A 865 0.05 -42.37 2.14
N GLU A 866 0.88 -43.42 2.01
CA GLU A 866 1.14 -44.34 3.12
C GLU A 866 1.74 -43.61 4.32
N ARG A 867 2.74 -42.73 4.10
CA ARG A 867 3.27 -41.89 5.17
C ARG A 867 2.21 -40.95 5.73
N ALA A 868 1.41 -40.29 4.90
CA ALA A 868 0.35 -39.39 5.37
C ALA A 868 -0.66 -40.11 6.29
N ALA A 869 -1.04 -41.34 5.93
CA ALA A 869 -1.89 -42.19 6.76
C ALA A 869 -1.22 -42.58 8.08
N GLN A 870 0.07 -42.90 8.08
CA GLN A 870 0.84 -43.18 9.31
C GLN A 870 0.87 -41.97 10.24
N LEU A 871 1.12 -40.76 9.71
CA LEU A 871 1.14 -39.53 10.51
C LEU A 871 -0.25 -39.16 11.05
N SER A 872 -1.30 -39.38 10.25
CA SER A 872 -2.69 -39.20 10.69
C SER A 872 -3.07 -40.18 11.80
N ALA A 873 -2.59 -41.42 11.73
CA ALA A 873 -2.77 -42.40 12.82
C ALA A 873 -2.06 -41.97 14.10
N VAL A 874 -0.89 -41.30 14.01
CA VAL A 874 -0.23 -40.70 15.19
C VAL A 874 -1.07 -39.58 15.78
N LEU A 875 -1.59 -38.65 14.97
CA LEU A 875 -2.48 -37.58 15.44
C LEU A 875 -3.70 -38.15 16.17
N LYS A 876 -4.33 -39.16 15.58
CA LYS A 876 -5.45 -39.88 16.19
C LYS A 876 -5.08 -40.50 17.53
N HIS A 877 -3.96 -41.22 17.59
CA HIS A 877 -3.48 -41.85 18.81
C HIS A 877 -3.20 -40.82 19.91
N VAL A 878 -2.57 -39.69 19.57
CA VAL A 878 -2.29 -38.60 20.53
C VAL A 878 -3.59 -38.02 21.08
N ALA A 879 -4.59 -37.77 20.23
CA ALA A 879 -5.90 -37.26 20.68
C ALA A 879 -6.62 -38.24 21.61
N GLU A 880 -6.51 -39.55 21.37
CA GLU A 880 -7.17 -40.58 22.19
C GLU A 880 -6.49 -40.82 23.54
N THR A 881 -5.19 -40.51 23.66
CA THR A 881 -4.37 -40.88 24.82
C THR A 881 -3.97 -39.70 25.71
N SER A 882 -3.89 -38.50 25.15
CA SER A 882 -3.40 -37.32 25.87
C SER A 882 -4.54 -36.60 26.59
N LYS A 883 -4.23 -36.01 27.75
CA LYS A 883 -5.16 -35.19 28.54
C LYS A 883 -4.46 -33.91 28.97
N TYR A 884 -5.21 -32.81 28.94
CA TYR A 884 -4.72 -31.47 29.26
C TYR A 884 -5.68 -30.82 30.25
N GLU A 885 -5.20 -29.83 30.99
CA GLU A 885 -6.01 -29.18 32.03
C GLU A 885 -6.97 -28.15 31.44
N ASN A 886 -6.54 -27.44 30.39
CA ASN A 886 -7.29 -26.30 29.86
C ASN A 886 -8.15 -26.61 28.63
N PHE A 887 -7.98 -27.78 28.01
CA PHE A 887 -8.77 -28.19 26.85
C PHE A 887 -8.90 -29.70 26.67
N ASP A 888 -9.95 -30.07 25.94
CA ASP A 888 -10.11 -31.41 25.36
C ASP A 888 -9.45 -31.48 23.97
N VAL A 889 -8.94 -32.65 23.60
CA VAL A 889 -8.35 -32.91 22.27
C VAL A 889 -9.20 -33.92 21.51
N PHE A 890 -9.49 -33.61 20.24
CA PHE A 890 -10.21 -34.50 19.32
C PHE A 890 -9.41 -34.69 18.04
N TYR A 891 -9.71 -35.78 17.33
CA TYR A 891 -9.17 -36.06 16.00
C TYR A 891 -10.29 -36.22 14.99
N PHE A 892 -10.13 -35.63 13.82
CA PHE A 892 -10.96 -35.90 12.64
C PHE A 892 -10.10 -36.06 11.40
N ASP A 893 -10.54 -36.91 10.48
CA ASP A 893 -9.95 -37.02 9.15
C ASP A 893 -10.13 -35.71 8.37
N CYS A 894 -9.29 -35.49 7.35
CA CYS A 894 -9.33 -34.26 6.56
C CYS A 894 -10.71 -34.10 5.88
N PRO A 895 -11.43 -32.99 6.09
CA PRO A 895 -12.78 -32.82 5.55
C PRO A 895 -12.82 -32.80 4.01
N LEU A 896 -11.70 -32.49 3.35
CA LEU A 896 -11.58 -32.49 1.89
C LEU A 896 -11.84 -33.87 1.28
N GLU A 897 -11.57 -34.97 1.99
CA GLU A 897 -11.81 -36.31 1.48
C GLU A 897 -13.30 -36.59 1.27
N GLU A 898 -14.14 -36.18 2.24
CA GLU A 898 -15.60 -36.32 2.11
C GLU A 898 -16.15 -35.31 1.09
N VAL A 899 -15.59 -34.10 1.00
CA VAL A 899 -15.94 -33.14 -0.07
C VAL A 899 -15.73 -33.77 -1.45
N ILE A 900 -14.56 -34.35 -1.70
CA ILE A 900 -14.24 -34.99 -2.99
C ILE A 900 -15.21 -36.15 -3.27
N LYS A 901 -15.52 -36.95 -2.25
CA LYS A 901 -16.46 -38.06 -2.36
C LYS A 901 -17.88 -37.59 -2.71
N GLU A 902 -18.41 -36.60 -2.00
CA GLU A 902 -19.72 -36.01 -2.30
C GLU A 902 -19.75 -35.31 -3.68
N TRP A 903 -18.66 -34.66 -4.06
CA TRP A 903 -18.53 -33.97 -5.34
C TRP A 903 -18.56 -34.94 -6.53
N LYS A 904 -17.80 -36.05 -6.42
CA LYS A 904 -17.84 -37.15 -7.39
C LYS A 904 -19.22 -37.79 -7.47
N ALA A 905 -19.88 -38.00 -6.32
CA ALA A 905 -21.23 -38.58 -6.27
C ALA A 905 -22.28 -37.71 -6.99
N LYS A 906 -22.07 -36.39 -7.05
CA LYS A 906 -22.90 -35.44 -7.83
C LYS A 906 -22.56 -35.41 -9.33
N GLY A 907 -21.60 -36.22 -9.78
CA GLY A 907 -21.19 -36.29 -11.19
C GLY A 907 -20.27 -35.15 -11.64
N HIS A 908 -19.74 -34.35 -10.71
CA HIS A 908 -18.84 -33.26 -11.05
C HIS A 908 -17.37 -33.71 -11.08
N PRO A 909 -16.54 -33.12 -11.96
CA PRO A 909 -15.13 -33.46 -12.03
C PRO A 909 -14.34 -32.82 -10.88
N VAL A 910 -13.36 -33.54 -10.35
CA VAL A 910 -12.59 -33.11 -9.17
C VAL A 910 -11.65 -31.94 -9.45
N TYR A 911 -11.17 -31.77 -10.70
CA TYR A 911 -10.30 -30.65 -11.03
C TYR A 911 -10.95 -29.27 -10.77
N GLU A 912 -12.28 -29.20 -10.70
CA GLU A 912 -13.02 -27.96 -10.34
C GLU A 912 -12.85 -27.56 -8.87
N LEU A 913 -12.28 -28.43 -8.04
CA LEU A 913 -11.99 -28.19 -6.62
C LEU A 913 -10.52 -27.81 -6.36
N ILE A 914 -9.67 -27.84 -7.38
CA ILE A 914 -8.23 -27.61 -7.24
C ILE A 914 -7.89 -26.23 -7.81
N GLU A 915 -6.95 -25.55 -7.17
CA GLU A 915 -6.37 -24.29 -7.64
C GLU A 915 -5.72 -24.47 -9.01
N PRO A 916 -6.13 -23.70 -10.04
CA PRO A 916 -5.68 -23.94 -11.41
C PRO A 916 -4.22 -23.57 -11.63
N VAL A 917 -3.64 -22.65 -10.85
CA VAL A 917 -2.26 -22.18 -11.09
C VAL A 917 -1.21 -23.08 -10.45
N ASP A 918 -1.39 -23.52 -9.21
CA ASP A 918 -0.43 -24.45 -8.60
C ASP A 918 -0.77 -25.92 -8.86
N GLY A 919 -2.04 -26.22 -9.18
CA GLY A 919 -2.51 -27.59 -9.39
C GLY A 919 -2.33 -28.46 -8.14
N PHE A 920 -2.40 -27.86 -6.95
CA PHE A 920 -2.06 -28.49 -5.68
C PHE A 920 -3.06 -28.16 -4.57
N HIS A 921 -3.34 -26.87 -4.32
CA HIS A 921 -4.21 -26.46 -3.21
C HIS A 921 -5.69 -26.63 -3.54
N PRO A 922 -6.58 -26.84 -2.55
CA PRO A 922 -8.01 -26.70 -2.75
C PRO A 922 -8.36 -25.24 -3.05
N ASN A 923 -9.28 -25.01 -3.98
CA ASN A 923 -9.77 -23.66 -4.27
C ASN A 923 -10.89 -23.23 -3.32
N LEU A 924 -11.36 -21.99 -3.47
CA LEU A 924 -12.39 -21.41 -2.61
C LEU A 924 -13.66 -22.27 -2.51
N LYS A 925 -14.06 -22.91 -3.61
CA LYS A 925 -15.25 -23.78 -3.65
C LYS A 925 -15.05 -25.02 -2.80
N ALA A 926 -13.86 -25.64 -2.89
CA ALA A 926 -13.52 -26.81 -2.11
C ALA A 926 -13.44 -26.48 -0.61
N GLU A 927 -12.85 -25.34 -0.25
CA GLU A 927 -12.77 -24.89 1.14
C GLU A 927 -14.15 -24.55 1.73
N ALA A 928 -15.01 -23.85 0.98
CA ALA A 928 -16.37 -23.57 1.44
C ALA A 928 -17.19 -24.85 1.69
N LEU A 929 -17.04 -25.85 0.81
CA LEU A 929 -17.66 -27.17 1.00
C LEU A 929 -17.06 -27.92 2.19
N ALA A 930 -15.74 -27.81 2.40
CA ALA A 930 -15.06 -28.40 3.54
C ALA A 930 -15.54 -27.78 4.86
N ALA A 931 -15.89 -26.49 4.88
CA ALA A 931 -16.42 -25.81 6.06
C ALA A 931 -17.77 -26.40 6.46
N ASP A 932 -18.63 -26.66 5.48
CA ASP A 932 -19.93 -27.28 5.70
C ASP A 932 -19.80 -28.74 6.16
N VAL A 933 -18.96 -29.53 5.50
CA VAL A 933 -18.68 -30.93 5.88
C VAL A 933 -18.12 -30.99 7.31
N LEU A 934 -17.11 -30.18 7.62
CA LEU A 934 -16.49 -30.14 8.94
C LEU A 934 -17.50 -29.73 10.00
N TRP A 935 -18.30 -28.68 9.75
CA TRP A 935 -19.36 -28.27 10.68
C TRP A 935 -20.36 -29.38 10.97
N ARG A 936 -20.86 -30.08 9.95
CA ARG A 936 -21.76 -31.24 10.12
C ARG A 936 -21.13 -32.36 10.95
N ILE A 937 -19.83 -32.60 10.77
CA ILE A 937 -19.08 -33.59 11.57
C ILE A 937 -19.00 -33.14 13.04
N LEU A 938 -18.71 -31.86 13.30
CA LEU A 938 -18.61 -31.33 14.67
C LEU A 938 -19.96 -31.35 15.38
N GLU A 939 -21.04 -30.92 14.71
CA GLU A 939 -22.39 -30.96 15.27
C GLU A 939 -22.87 -32.38 15.58
N SER A 940 -22.50 -33.35 14.75
CA SER A 940 -22.94 -34.75 14.95
C SER A 940 -22.11 -35.49 15.99
N LYS A 941 -20.79 -35.29 16.02
CA LYS A 941 -19.88 -36.10 16.86
C LYS A 941 -19.54 -35.43 18.19
N VAL A 942 -19.36 -34.10 18.21
CA VAL A 942 -18.87 -33.36 19.38
C VAL A 942 -19.60 -32.01 19.56
N PRO A 943 -20.94 -31.97 19.58
CA PRO A 943 -21.71 -30.71 19.56
C PRO A 943 -21.40 -29.73 20.70
N HIS A 944 -20.87 -30.22 21.82
CA HIS A 944 -20.49 -29.40 22.97
C HIS A 944 -19.31 -28.46 22.66
N VAL A 945 -18.40 -28.83 21.75
CA VAL A 945 -17.22 -28.01 21.39
C VAL A 945 -17.57 -26.77 20.58
N LEU A 946 -18.81 -26.67 20.09
CA LEU A 946 -19.32 -25.54 19.32
C LEU A 946 -20.02 -24.50 20.21
N GLY A 947 -20.11 -24.75 21.52
CA GLY A 947 -20.88 -23.92 22.44
C GLY A 947 -22.40 -23.99 22.21
N LYS A 948 -23.13 -23.18 22.97
CA LYS A 948 -24.60 -23.12 22.91
C LYS A 948 -25.07 -22.18 21.79
N VAL A 949 -26.23 -22.49 21.20
CA VAL A 949 -26.95 -21.53 20.36
C VAL A 949 -27.44 -20.40 21.25
N ASN A 950 -27.13 -19.15 20.89
CA ASN A 950 -27.56 -18.00 21.67
C ASN A 950 -29.01 -17.61 21.31
N PRO A 951 -29.99 -17.74 22.24
CA PRO A 951 -31.38 -17.41 21.97
C PRO A 951 -31.62 -15.89 21.80
N LYS A 952 -30.60 -15.06 22.04
CA LYS A 952 -30.65 -13.60 21.93
C LYS A 952 -30.02 -13.06 20.64
N ASN A 953 -29.61 -13.91 19.69
CA ASN A 953 -29.01 -13.47 18.43
C ASN A 953 -29.85 -12.45 17.66
N ASP A 954 -31.17 -12.65 17.57
CA ASP A 954 -32.09 -11.72 16.91
C ASP A 954 -32.14 -10.36 17.63
N LEU A 955 -32.06 -10.38 18.96
CA LEU A 955 -32.04 -9.17 19.78
C LEU A 955 -30.70 -8.43 19.63
N ILE A 956 -29.58 -9.15 19.61
CA ILE A 956 -28.25 -8.58 19.33
C ILE A 956 -28.27 -7.90 17.96
N ARG A 957 -28.79 -8.56 16.92
CA ARG A 957 -28.91 -7.97 15.58
C ARG A 957 -29.83 -6.74 15.56
N LEU A 958 -30.93 -6.76 16.31
CA LEU A 958 -31.83 -5.63 16.42
C LEU A 958 -31.17 -4.40 17.08
N LEU A 959 -30.38 -4.62 18.13
CA LEU A 959 -29.77 -3.56 18.93
C LEU A 959 -28.46 -3.04 18.31
N PHE A 960 -27.60 -3.94 17.82
CA PHE A 960 -26.23 -3.65 17.40
C PHE A 960 -26.00 -3.80 15.89
N GLY A 961 -27.02 -4.23 15.13
CA GLY A 961 -26.97 -4.29 13.68
C GLY A 961 -25.93 -5.29 13.16
N ASP A 962 -24.89 -4.76 12.52
CA ASP A 962 -23.74 -5.50 11.99
C ASP A 962 -22.59 -5.64 13.00
N GLN A 963 -22.80 -5.26 14.27
CA GLN A 963 -21.79 -5.28 15.34
C GLN A 963 -20.50 -4.51 14.98
N GLY A 964 -20.63 -3.55 14.06
CA GLY A 964 -19.52 -2.70 13.62
C GLY A 964 -18.61 -3.32 12.56
N GLY A 965 -18.85 -4.54 12.06
CA GLY A 965 -18.07 -5.07 10.94
C GLY A 965 -17.90 -6.58 10.90
N TYR A 966 -16.67 -7.05 10.98
CA TYR A 966 -16.18 -8.32 10.40
C TYR A 966 -16.52 -9.57 11.21
#